data_AF-A0ABD2BZP9-F1
#
_entry.id   AF-A0ABD2BZP9-F1
#
_cell.length_a   1.000
_cell.length_b   1.000
_cell.length_c   1.000
_cell.angle_alpha   90.00
_cell.angle_beta   90.00
_cell.angle_gamma   90.00
#
_symmetry.space_group_name_H-M   'P 1'
#
loop_
_entity.id
_entity.type
_entity.pdbx_description
1 polymer ?
#
loop_
_entity_poly.entity_id
_entity_poly.type
_entity_poly.pdbx_seq_one_letter_code
_entity_poly.pdbx_strand_id
1 'polypeptide(L)'
;MFVYLSKKIAIPNNFRLNCIAWNQKEGYIAVGGEDGLLKVLRVESVMGNNNMNGKSRNLTAASNLTMNQTLEGHNGHVQVVTWNEEYQKLTSSDQNGVIIVWMMYKGSWYEEMINNRNKSVVKSMAWSQDGQKICIVYEDGAVIVGSVDGNRIWGKELKNVSLSSVQWSPDGKLLLFGLKNGELHLYDNQGIFLTKLNTIQQIPGQLQVIVTLQWYNGRNGYIAVDCPTLAICYQSGKILLIKDTNDDNPVVVETGMTAAWCCWNSHGSILAVTGMMPFLTNGETKDVNAIQFYTQFGEHMRTLKIPGREVTACAWEGGSLRVALSVDSHIYFANIRPDYKWTYFSNTVVFTNEKISKDGICITFWNTSNNTCCTKFVRTLISIASCGEHCVLAVKNDPMQGSEQFALLVCNTIATPIDTKFLDTEPLYVTITSNIVIAASKNNFVLWTFRTPRNSALLAGKLRKEKLYHVDDTPTGVTEVIQDLDRDRSFESPTSTKATMDPISCICATEKLFLVGRESGMIQRYSLPQVTLMNRYNTSCRLYKMAINCDSTRVSIMDTSGVLTMLDLDTHKGSDSLNTKIGDDVSKFERKDVWGMCWAQDNPLLLAIMEKTRMYVLRGLDPEEPISCYGYICSFQDLEIRCVLLDDLIERPDEIKNDLIIDLEVKSLRDTRELLAKVGLKEANNFIQDNPHPRLWRLLAESALKVLDLETAENAMVRCMDYLGIQFIKRLRNVHNDQLKKAEVAAFLGNYDEAEKLYLDMDRRDLAITLRQKLGDYFRVVQLMKMGIGGSDKQMEHAFNKIGDSFAERQNWEGAREYYEKGRNLEKLIQCYYKLEDFIQLAGTVDQLPDKSPILKTVARMLASVGMCSQAVAAYIKYGDVKLAVDTCVRLNHWDQAIDLAKTYKMAQIGELLNKYANHLLSNGKRLQAIELYKKANYYLEAAKLLIKLAEEQAKIRTNPLRVKKIYVLAALLIEDHINSVPTIKGGRSNVVMGLTESNEDTKIIENAWRGAEAYHFLLLAHRQIYDGNFDASMKTALRLREYEDILELEDIYCLLALSSAVNHAFATCSKAFIKLEAFEAITDSKREEYEELAVNIFTKYNPKDTHNVKAECVNCETLIPDWCVVCPNCMTRFPPCIVSGKPLMDLSNAWICTVCRHHVATERDVVNINACPLCHSTITYM
;
A
#
# COMPACT_ATOMS: atom_id res chain seq x y z
N MET A 1 -0.69 -0.64 24.15
CA MET A 1 -1.21 -1.98 24.58
C MET A 1 -1.37 -1.99 26.10
N PHE A 2 -2.47 -2.54 26.62
CA PHE A 2 -2.74 -2.63 28.06
C PHE A 2 -2.89 -4.09 28.51
N VAL A 3 -2.46 -4.41 29.74
CA VAL A 3 -2.49 -5.77 30.30
C VAL A 3 -2.80 -5.71 31.78
N TYR A 4 -3.68 -6.58 32.27
CA TYR A 4 -4.06 -6.66 33.69
C TYR A 4 -4.34 -8.11 34.11
N LEU A 5 -4.13 -8.42 35.39
CA LEU A 5 -4.52 -9.71 35.97
C LEU A 5 -6.05 -9.74 36.15
N SER A 6 -6.70 -10.76 35.59
CA SER A 6 -8.16 -10.89 35.56
C SER A 6 -8.70 -11.95 36.53
N LYS A 7 -8.01 -13.10 36.64
CA LYS A 7 -8.44 -14.22 37.50
C LYS A 7 -7.22 -14.95 38.09
N LYS A 8 -7.42 -15.50 39.30
CA LYS A 8 -6.50 -16.42 39.98
C LYS A 8 -7.25 -17.72 40.28
N ILE A 9 -6.64 -18.86 40.01
CA ILE A 9 -7.11 -20.19 40.42
C ILE A 9 -6.03 -20.81 41.32
N ALA A 10 -6.41 -21.29 42.49
CA ALA A 10 -5.53 -22.04 43.37
C ALA A 10 -5.70 -23.55 43.14
N ILE A 11 -4.60 -24.29 43.10
CA ILE A 11 -4.61 -25.74 43.06
C ILE A 11 -4.65 -26.28 44.50
N PRO A 12 -5.52 -27.26 44.81
CA PRO A 12 -5.58 -27.85 46.15
C PRO A 12 -4.24 -28.51 46.53
N ASN A 13 -4.00 -28.62 47.83
CA ASN A 13 -2.78 -29.18 48.44
C ASN A 13 -1.46 -28.41 48.17
N ASN A 14 -1.52 -27.24 47.51
CA ASN A 14 -0.34 -26.41 47.22
C ASN A 14 0.78 -27.09 46.39
N PHE A 15 0.46 -28.12 45.62
CA PHE A 15 1.40 -28.72 44.66
C PHE A 15 1.96 -27.66 43.70
N ARG A 16 3.28 -27.65 43.49
CA ARG A 16 3.93 -26.78 42.51
C ARG A 16 3.52 -27.18 41.10
N LEU A 17 3.32 -26.18 40.24
CA LEU A 17 3.04 -26.36 38.82
C LEU A 17 4.32 -26.24 37.99
N ASN A 18 4.59 -27.26 37.17
CA ASN A 18 5.79 -27.35 36.35
C ASN A 18 5.56 -26.94 34.89
N CYS A 19 4.39 -27.28 34.33
CA CYS A 19 4.07 -27.01 32.93
C CYS A 19 2.58 -26.65 32.74
N ILE A 20 2.30 -25.85 31.71
CA ILE A 20 0.96 -25.44 31.30
C ILE A 20 0.87 -25.44 29.77
N ALA A 21 -0.24 -25.94 29.22
CA ALA A 21 -0.52 -25.95 27.80
C ALA A 21 -1.99 -25.62 27.53
N TRP A 22 -2.26 -24.75 26.56
CA TRP A 22 -3.63 -24.32 26.20
C TRP A 22 -3.94 -24.78 24.77
N ASN A 23 -5.04 -25.51 24.60
CA ASN A 23 -5.63 -25.87 23.32
C ASN A 23 -6.31 -24.64 22.69
N GLN A 24 -5.81 -24.17 21.55
CA GLN A 24 -6.23 -22.91 20.94
C GLN A 24 -7.65 -22.97 20.35
N LYS A 25 -8.12 -24.15 19.93
CA LYS A 25 -9.44 -24.30 19.28
C LYS A 25 -10.60 -24.44 20.27
N GLU A 26 -10.42 -25.19 21.35
CA GLU A 26 -11.53 -25.60 22.22
C GLU A 26 -11.56 -24.96 23.61
N GLY A 27 -10.47 -24.24 23.97
CA GLY A 27 -10.36 -23.54 25.25
C GLY A 27 -10.01 -24.42 26.45
N TYR A 28 -9.51 -25.64 26.21
CA TYR A 28 -8.99 -26.51 27.27
C TYR A 28 -7.57 -26.10 27.70
N ILE A 29 -7.32 -26.09 29.00
CA ILE A 29 -6.01 -25.82 29.61
C ILE A 29 -5.60 -27.07 30.37
N ALA A 30 -4.47 -27.66 30.01
CA ALA A 30 -3.86 -28.75 30.74
C ALA A 30 -2.69 -28.22 31.58
N VAL A 31 -2.57 -28.71 32.81
CA VAL A 31 -1.61 -28.23 33.82
C VAL A 31 -0.98 -29.45 34.50
N GLY A 32 0.35 -29.54 34.44
CA GLY A 32 1.14 -30.57 35.09
C GLY A 32 1.92 -30.02 36.29
N GLY A 33 2.00 -30.80 37.36
CA GLY A 33 2.68 -30.42 38.61
C GLY A 33 3.44 -31.57 39.28
N GLU A 34 3.75 -31.36 40.55
CA GLU A 34 4.34 -32.37 41.44
C GLU A 34 3.39 -33.56 41.69
N ASP A 35 3.94 -34.65 42.22
CA ASP A 35 3.25 -35.90 42.62
C ASP A 35 2.17 -36.43 41.66
N GLY A 36 2.47 -36.47 40.35
CA GLY A 36 1.56 -37.01 39.34
C GLY A 36 0.39 -36.10 38.96
N LEU A 37 0.31 -34.90 39.54
CA LEU A 37 -0.80 -33.97 39.29
C LEU A 37 -0.88 -33.58 37.81
N LEU A 38 -1.92 -34.05 37.14
CA LEU A 38 -2.37 -33.57 35.84
C LEU A 38 -3.82 -33.11 35.95
N LYS A 39 -4.11 -31.86 35.55
CA LYS A 39 -5.47 -31.32 35.52
C LYS A 39 -5.81 -30.72 34.18
N VAL A 40 -7.03 -30.97 33.71
CA VAL A 40 -7.63 -30.31 32.55
C VAL A 40 -8.79 -29.43 32.98
N LEU A 41 -8.67 -28.14 32.69
CA LEU A 41 -9.65 -27.11 32.95
C LEU A 41 -10.28 -26.66 31.62
N ARG A 42 -11.57 -26.33 31.61
CA ARG A 42 -12.19 -25.58 30.51
C ARG A 42 -12.65 -24.23 31.03
N VAL A 43 -12.19 -23.16 30.37
CA VAL A 43 -12.59 -21.79 30.64
C VAL A 43 -13.49 -21.34 29.49
N GLU A 44 -14.67 -20.79 29.79
CA GLU A 44 -15.46 -20.14 28.74
C GLU A 44 -14.69 -18.96 28.14
N SER A 45 -14.51 -19.00 26.82
CA SER A 45 -14.14 -17.81 26.05
C SER A 45 -15.38 -16.95 25.85
N VAL A 46 -15.20 -15.63 25.95
CA VAL A 46 -16.29 -14.63 25.97
C VAL A 46 -17.05 -14.59 24.63
N MET A 47 -16.42 -15.07 23.55
CA MET A 47 -16.86 -14.92 22.16
C MET A 47 -17.70 -16.09 21.62
N GLY A 48 -18.03 -17.08 22.47
CA GLY A 48 -18.45 -18.41 22.00
C GLY A 48 -19.95 -18.69 21.80
N ASN A 49 -20.89 -17.83 22.22
CA ASN A 49 -22.30 -18.25 22.34
C ASN A 49 -23.32 -17.36 21.59
N ASN A 50 -23.56 -17.70 20.31
CA ASN A 50 -24.66 -17.19 19.49
C ASN A 50 -26.00 -17.87 19.87
N ASN A 51 -26.48 -17.63 21.10
CA ASN A 51 -27.83 -18.06 21.48
C ASN A 51 -28.85 -16.99 21.10
N MET A 52 -29.63 -17.29 20.06
CA MET A 52 -30.77 -16.53 19.53
C MET A 52 -31.87 -16.33 20.59
N ASN A 53 -31.73 -15.34 21.46
CA ASN A 53 -32.84 -14.74 22.21
C ASN A 53 -32.47 -13.32 22.65
N GLY A 54 -33.20 -12.32 22.16
CA GLY A 54 -32.92 -10.88 22.31
C GLY A 54 -33.14 -10.30 23.73
N LYS A 55 -32.70 -11.00 24.78
CA LYS A 55 -32.56 -10.44 26.13
C LYS A 55 -31.07 -10.22 26.39
N SER A 56 -30.68 -8.95 26.43
CA SER A 56 -29.42 -8.43 26.97
C SER A 56 -28.27 -9.45 27.03
N ARG A 57 -27.37 -9.43 26.01
CA ARG A 57 -26.05 -10.08 26.10
C ARG A 57 -25.49 -9.77 27.48
N ASN A 58 -25.35 -10.79 28.35
CA ASN A 58 -24.78 -10.60 29.68
C ASN A 58 -23.30 -10.27 29.50
N LEU A 59 -23.00 -8.97 29.44
CA LEU A 59 -21.68 -8.39 29.14
C LEU A 59 -20.58 -8.78 30.15
N THR A 60 -20.97 -9.49 31.21
CA THR A 60 -20.11 -10.16 32.18
C THR A 60 -20.65 -11.56 32.50
N ALA A 61 -20.35 -12.54 31.65
CA ALA A 61 -20.12 -13.88 32.16
C ALA A 61 -18.78 -13.85 32.91
N ALA A 62 -18.82 -13.81 34.24
CA ALA A 62 -17.65 -14.17 35.04
C ALA A 62 -17.22 -15.56 34.57
N SER A 63 -15.96 -15.72 34.14
CA SER A 63 -15.48 -16.93 33.46
C SER A 63 -15.55 -18.12 34.42
N ASN A 64 -16.68 -18.81 34.42
CA ASN A 64 -16.92 -19.99 35.23
C ASN A 64 -16.15 -21.16 34.60
N LEU A 65 -15.68 -22.07 35.45
CA LEU A 65 -15.04 -23.28 34.98
C LEU A 65 -16.14 -24.24 34.54
N THR A 66 -16.25 -24.50 33.24
CA THR A 66 -17.22 -25.45 32.69
C THR A 66 -16.73 -26.89 32.78
N MET A 67 -15.43 -27.09 32.97
CA MET A 67 -14.81 -28.39 33.25
C MET A 67 -13.60 -28.22 34.18
N ASN A 68 -13.41 -29.16 35.11
CA ASN A 68 -12.25 -29.25 36.00
C ASN A 68 -12.04 -30.72 36.35
N GLN A 69 -11.31 -31.46 35.50
CA GLN A 69 -11.03 -32.88 35.65
C GLN A 69 -9.58 -33.06 36.10
N THR A 70 -9.36 -33.90 37.12
CA THR A 70 -8.04 -34.47 37.43
C THR A 70 -7.84 -35.73 36.61
N LEU A 71 -6.65 -35.92 36.04
CA LEU A 71 -6.26 -37.12 35.30
C LEU A 71 -5.27 -37.90 36.17
N GLU A 72 -5.65 -39.13 36.51
CA GLU A 72 -4.89 -40.02 37.39
C GLU A 72 -4.24 -41.12 36.52
N GLY A 73 -2.92 -41.31 36.68
CA GLY A 73 -2.15 -42.28 35.88
C GLY A 73 -0.63 -42.08 35.98
N HIS A 74 -0.17 -40.84 36.17
CA HIS A 74 1.24 -40.55 36.47
C HIS A 74 1.56 -40.72 37.96
N ASN A 75 2.72 -41.32 38.25
CA ASN A 75 3.22 -41.52 39.62
C ASN A 75 4.40 -40.59 39.98
N GLY A 76 4.92 -39.85 39.01
CA GLY A 76 6.02 -38.89 39.19
C GLY A 76 5.62 -37.48 38.76
N HIS A 77 6.45 -36.49 39.05
CA HIS A 77 6.19 -35.10 38.65
C HIS A 77 5.99 -34.99 37.13
N VAL A 78 4.89 -34.35 36.70
CA VAL A 78 4.58 -34.15 35.28
C VAL A 78 5.45 -33.01 34.74
N GLN A 79 6.24 -33.31 33.69
CA GLN A 79 7.28 -32.42 33.17
C GLN A 79 6.85 -31.73 31.87
N VAL A 80 6.18 -32.45 30.98
CA VAL A 80 5.81 -31.96 29.65
C VAL A 80 4.36 -32.32 29.37
N VAL A 81 3.60 -31.35 28.85
CA VAL A 81 2.22 -31.49 28.41
C VAL A 81 2.07 -30.78 27.07
N THR A 82 1.47 -31.44 26.08
CA THR A 82 1.29 -30.89 24.72
C THR A 82 -0.04 -31.34 24.12
N TRP A 83 -0.65 -30.47 23.31
CA TRP A 83 -1.95 -30.68 22.68
C TRP A 83 -1.78 -31.06 21.20
N ASN A 84 -2.58 -32.02 20.75
CA ASN A 84 -2.86 -32.24 19.33
C ASN A 84 -4.24 -31.66 19.01
N GLU A 85 -4.26 -30.47 18.40
CA GLU A 85 -5.48 -29.69 18.14
C GLU A 85 -6.28 -30.17 16.93
N GLU A 86 -5.71 -31.02 16.07
CA GLU A 86 -6.44 -31.62 14.94
C GLU A 86 -7.21 -32.86 15.37
N TYR A 87 -6.59 -33.70 16.21
CA TYR A 87 -7.15 -34.98 16.64
C TYR A 87 -7.72 -34.97 18.07
N GLN A 88 -7.81 -33.79 18.72
CA GLN A 88 -8.31 -33.61 20.09
C GLN A 88 -7.64 -34.54 21.12
N LYS A 89 -6.33 -34.75 21.00
CA LYS A 89 -5.54 -35.58 21.95
C LYS A 89 -4.69 -34.71 22.85
N LEU A 90 -4.54 -35.12 24.11
CA LEU A 90 -3.58 -34.57 25.06
C LEU A 90 -2.42 -35.55 25.22
N THR A 91 -1.17 -35.10 25.27
CA THR A 91 -0.02 -35.95 25.59
C THR A 91 0.72 -35.38 26.78
N SER A 92 0.90 -36.20 27.82
CA SER A 92 1.61 -35.86 29.04
C SER A 92 2.78 -36.82 29.29
N SER A 93 3.84 -36.33 29.93
CA SER A 93 4.94 -37.19 30.38
C SER A 93 5.46 -36.82 31.78
N ASP A 94 5.82 -37.83 32.56
CA ASP A 94 6.40 -37.66 33.89
C ASP A 94 7.93 -37.80 33.94
N GLN A 95 8.49 -37.48 35.11
CA GLN A 95 9.91 -37.61 35.42
C GLN A 95 10.46 -39.05 35.34
N ASN A 96 9.60 -40.07 35.32
CA ASN A 96 10.02 -41.47 35.19
C ASN A 96 10.11 -41.90 33.72
N GLY A 97 9.69 -41.04 32.78
CA GLY A 97 9.66 -41.34 31.35
C GLY A 97 8.41 -42.10 30.91
N VAL A 98 7.34 -42.12 31.73
CA VAL A 98 6.02 -42.58 31.31
C VAL A 98 5.37 -41.47 30.48
N ILE A 99 4.82 -41.84 29.33
CA ILE A 99 4.06 -40.97 28.42
C ILE A 99 2.64 -41.53 28.35
N ILE A 100 1.64 -40.67 28.56
CA ILE A 100 0.23 -41.02 28.44
C ILE A 100 -0.40 -40.12 27.37
N VAL A 101 -1.12 -40.75 26.43
CA VAL A 101 -1.98 -40.06 25.45
C VAL A 101 -3.42 -40.20 25.93
N TRP A 102 -4.11 -39.07 26.03
CA TRP A 102 -5.50 -38.98 26.47
C TRP A 102 -6.40 -38.54 25.32
N MET A 103 -7.57 -39.16 25.24
CA MET A 103 -8.63 -38.85 24.28
C MET A 103 -9.90 -38.40 24.99
N MET A 104 -10.66 -37.51 24.36
CA MET A 104 -11.99 -37.11 24.84
C MET A 104 -13.02 -38.16 24.42
N TYR A 105 -13.79 -38.70 25.37
CA TYR A 105 -14.92 -39.59 25.09
C TYR A 105 -16.12 -39.24 25.98
N LYS A 106 -17.29 -39.02 25.36
CA LYS A 106 -18.55 -38.66 26.04
C LYS A 106 -18.44 -37.47 27.03
N GLY A 107 -17.52 -36.53 26.78
CA GLY A 107 -17.34 -35.33 27.60
C GLY A 107 -16.39 -35.48 28.79
N SER A 108 -15.67 -36.59 28.91
CA SER A 108 -14.57 -36.78 29.86
C SER A 108 -13.31 -37.28 29.15
N TRP A 109 -12.14 -36.94 29.69
CA TRP A 109 -10.85 -37.42 29.21
C TRP A 109 -10.53 -38.83 29.76
N TYR A 110 -10.01 -39.70 28.89
CA TYR A 110 -9.60 -41.08 29.20
C TYR A 110 -8.24 -41.41 28.59
N GLU A 111 -7.53 -42.37 29.18
CA GLU A 111 -6.28 -42.92 28.63
C GLU A 111 -6.56 -43.70 27.34
N GLU A 112 -5.83 -43.38 26.26
CA GLU A 112 -5.84 -44.12 24.99
C GLU A 112 -4.62 -45.03 24.87
N MET A 113 -3.44 -44.51 25.21
CA MET A 113 -2.16 -45.20 25.07
C MET A 113 -1.20 -44.79 26.17
N ILE A 114 -0.48 -45.77 26.73
CA ILE A 114 0.62 -45.56 27.67
C ILE A 114 1.90 -46.13 27.04
N ASN A 115 2.99 -45.35 27.08
CA ASN A 115 4.32 -45.78 26.65
C ASN A 115 5.31 -45.49 27.76
N ASN A 116 6.12 -46.47 28.14
CA ASN A 116 7.17 -46.30 29.15
C ASN A 116 8.47 -46.96 28.68
N ARG A 117 9.53 -46.16 28.58
CA ARG A 117 10.87 -46.60 28.15
C ARG A 117 11.77 -47.05 29.31
N ASN A 118 11.44 -46.70 30.56
CA ASN A 118 12.18 -47.03 31.80
C ASN A 118 13.72 -46.79 31.77
N LYS A 119 14.24 -46.00 30.83
CA LYS A 119 15.69 -45.79 30.60
C LYS A 119 16.14 -44.34 30.79
N SER A 120 15.28 -43.37 30.47
CA SER A 120 15.61 -41.95 30.50
C SER A 120 14.34 -41.10 30.57
N VAL A 121 14.48 -39.87 31.06
CA VAL A 121 13.39 -38.90 31.21
C VAL A 121 13.10 -38.21 29.89
N VAL A 122 11.81 -38.00 29.59
CA VAL A 122 11.38 -37.16 28.46
C VAL A 122 11.61 -35.69 28.82
N LYS A 123 12.38 -34.97 28.00
CA LYS A 123 12.64 -33.54 28.20
C LYS A 123 11.69 -32.65 27.41
N SER A 124 11.24 -33.09 26.24
CA SER A 124 10.39 -32.30 25.37
C SER A 124 9.63 -33.19 24.38
N MET A 125 8.43 -32.75 24.01
CA MET A 125 7.55 -33.39 23.04
C MET A 125 6.88 -32.31 22.19
N ALA A 126 6.89 -32.51 20.87
CA ALA A 126 6.24 -31.60 19.93
C ALA A 126 5.43 -32.37 18.89
N TRP A 127 4.17 -31.98 18.71
CA TRP A 127 3.36 -32.40 17.57
C TRP A 127 3.74 -31.59 16.33
N SER A 128 3.62 -32.23 15.17
CA SER A 128 3.70 -31.58 13.85
C SER A 128 2.43 -30.78 13.57
N GLN A 129 2.53 -29.81 12.65
CA GLN A 129 1.49 -28.82 12.39
C GLN A 129 0.20 -29.39 11.78
N ASP A 130 0.30 -30.50 11.06
CA ASP A 130 -0.81 -31.32 10.53
C ASP A 130 -1.40 -32.25 11.60
N GLY A 131 -0.83 -32.26 12.81
CA GLY A 131 -1.17 -33.15 13.91
C GLY A 131 -0.73 -34.60 13.70
N GLN A 132 -0.20 -35.02 12.53
CA GLN A 132 -0.07 -36.43 12.16
C GLN A 132 1.10 -37.15 12.84
N LYS A 133 2.12 -36.40 13.26
CA LYS A 133 3.36 -36.93 13.85
C LYS A 133 3.69 -36.25 15.18
N ILE A 134 4.23 -37.00 16.14
CA ILE A 134 4.82 -36.48 17.37
C ILE A 134 6.31 -36.80 17.39
N CYS A 135 7.14 -35.83 17.78
CA CYS A 135 8.55 -36.06 18.10
C CYS A 135 8.74 -36.03 19.62
N ILE A 136 9.39 -37.05 20.16
CA ILE A 136 9.61 -37.29 21.58
C ILE A 136 11.12 -37.35 21.81
N VAL A 137 11.62 -36.57 22.77
CA VAL A 137 13.05 -36.40 23.03
C VAL A 137 13.40 -36.71 24.47
N TYR A 138 14.41 -37.57 24.66
CA TYR A 138 14.91 -38.03 25.95
C TYR A 138 16.25 -37.38 26.32
N GLU A 139 16.56 -37.25 27.61
CA GLU A 139 17.83 -36.68 28.10
C GLU A 139 19.07 -37.49 27.68
N ASP A 140 18.90 -38.81 27.44
CA ASP A 140 19.97 -39.71 26.98
C ASP A 140 20.33 -39.59 25.49
N GLY A 141 19.76 -38.60 24.79
CA GLY A 141 20.02 -38.36 23.36
C GLY A 141 19.18 -39.22 22.43
N ALA A 142 18.27 -40.05 22.95
CA ALA A 142 17.32 -40.77 22.12
C ALA A 142 16.18 -39.87 21.64
N VAL A 143 15.79 -40.09 20.38
CA VAL A 143 14.67 -39.42 19.71
C VAL A 143 13.76 -40.48 19.12
N ILE A 144 12.44 -40.32 19.29
CA ILE A 144 11.42 -41.16 18.67
C ILE A 144 10.44 -40.25 17.95
N VAL A 145 10.14 -40.55 16.69
CA VAL A 145 9.04 -39.93 15.94
C VAL A 145 7.95 -40.99 15.72
N GLY A 146 6.75 -40.69 16.20
CA GLY A 146 5.56 -41.54 16.08
C GLY A 146 4.42 -40.86 15.32
N SER A 147 3.43 -41.65 14.92
CA SER A 147 2.16 -41.18 14.34
C SER A 147 1.08 -40.99 15.41
N VAL A 148 -0.03 -40.31 15.07
CA VAL A 148 -1.24 -40.17 15.92
C VAL A 148 -1.78 -41.51 16.41
N ASP A 149 -1.66 -42.55 15.60
CA ASP A 149 -2.16 -43.91 15.87
C ASP A 149 -1.19 -44.73 16.74
N GLY A 150 -0.10 -44.12 17.23
CA GLY A 150 0.90 -44.78 18.07
C GLY A 150 1.99 -45.55 17.32
N ASN A 151 1.90 -45.68 15.99
CA ASN A 151 2.96 -46.35 15.21
C ASN A 151 4.25 -45.54 15.21
N ARG A 152 5.39 -46.18 15.48
CA ARG A 152 6.73 -45.56 15.41
C ARG A 152 7.17 -45.42 13.94
N ILE A 153 7.36 -44.18 13.50
CA ILE A 153 7.84 -43.85 12.14
C ILE A 153 9.35 -44.04 12.06
N TRP A 154 10.10 -43.48 13.02
CA TRP A 154 11.52 -43.78 13.21
C TRP A 154 11.95 -43.51 14.66
N GLY A 155 13.20 -43.87 15.00
CA GLY A 155 13.84 -43.35 16.21
C GLY A 155 15.34 -43.62 16.19
N LYS A 156 16.12 -42.69 16.74
CA LYS A 156 17.59 -42.61 16.60
C LYS A 156 18.20 -42.26 17.96
N GLU A 157 19.40 -42.76 18.25
CA GLU A 157 20.14 -42.45 19.49
C GLU A 157 21.36 -41.59 19.13
N LEU A 158 21.35 -40.32 19.53
CA LEU A 158 22.41 -39.36 19.25
C LEU A 158 23.52 -39.51 20.29
N LYS A 159 24.59 -40.23 19.92
CA LYS A 159 25.71 -40.52 20.82
C LYS A 159 26.37 -39.25 21.35
N ASN A 160 26.65 -39.24 22.65
CA ASN A 160 27.33 -38.15 23.38
C ASN A 160 26.61 -36.78 23.33
N VAL A 161 25.29 -36.75 23.08
CA VAL A 161 24.49 -35.52 23.05
C VAL A 161 23.37 -35.59 24.09
N SER A 162 23.35 -34.65 25.03
CA SER A 162 22.21 -34.44 25.94
C SER A 162 21.25 -33.42 25.35
N LEU A 163 20.06 -33.86 25.00
CA LEU A 163 19.01 -33.05 24.41
C LEU A 163 18.17 -32.36 25.49
N SER A 164 17.77 -31.10 25.24
CA SER A 164 16.95 -30.29 26.15
C SER A 164 15.55 -30.00 25.60
N SER A 165 15.43 -29.78 24.29
CA SER A 165 14.19 -29.28 23.67
C SER A 165 14.03 -29.75 22.22
N VAL A 166 12.79 -29.83 21.74
CA VAL A 166 12.46 -30.10 20.34
C VAL A 166 11.35 -29.18 19.84
N GLN A 167 11.45 -28.76 18.58
CA GLN A 167 10.41 -28.02 17.89
C GLN A 167 10.33 -28.46 16.42
N TRP A 168 9.12 -28.67 15.89
CA TRP A 168 8.90 -28.85 14.44
C TRP A 168 8.88 -27.50 13.72
N SER A 169 9.32 -27.48 12.45
CA SER A 169 9.03 -26.37 11.55
C SER A 169 7.53 -26.30 11.21
N PRO A 170 7.00 -25.12 10.82
CA PRO A 170 5.60 -24.93 10.46
C PRO A 170 5.14 -25.80 9.29
N ASP A 171 6.05 -26.15 8.38
CA ASP A 171 5.78 -27.00 7.22
C ASP A 171 5.94 -28.51 7.50
N GLY A 172 6.30 -28.88 8.74
CA GLY A 172 6.50 -30.28 9.16
C GLY A 172 7.70 -30.98 8.51
N LYS A 173 8.56 -30.26 7.78
CA LYS A 173 9.73 -30.86 7.11
C LYS A 173 10.98 -30.92 7.98
N LEU A 174 11.15 -30.00 8.91
CA LEU A 174 12.36 -29.87 9.71
C LEU A 174 12.07 -30.10 11.20
N LEU A 175 13.09 -30.61 11.90
CA LEU A 175 13.15 -30.79 13.33
C LEU A 175 14.32 -29.99 13.89
N LEU A 176 14.05 -29.12 14.85
CA LEU A 176 15.06 -28.38 15.58
C LEU A 176 15.26 -29.02 16.95
N PHE A 177 16.48 -29.47 17.24
CA PHE A 177 16.86 -29.98 18.56
C PHE A 177 17.76 -28.98 19.29
N GLY A 178 17.36 -28.62 20.52
CA GLY A 178 18.20 -27.92 21.47
C GLY A 178 19.05 -28.89 22.29
N LEU A 179 20.32 -28.55 22.46
CA LEU A 179 21.28 -29.28 23.28
C LEU A 179 21.48 -28.57 24.63
N LYS A 180 21.86 -29.35 25.66
CA LYS A 180 22.16 -28.84 27.02
C LYS A 180 23.34 -27.86 27.08
N ASN A 181 24.19 -27.82 26.04
CA ASN A 181 25.30 -26.87 25.90
C ASN A 181 24.89 -25.54 25.22
N GLY A 182 23.61 -25.37 24.85
CA GLY A 182 23.09 -24.17 24.19
C GLY A 182 23.14 -24.19 22.67
N GLU A 183 23.64 -25.28 22.06
CA GLU A 183 23.70 -25.44 20.60
C GLU A 183 22.36 -25.91 20.02
N LEU A 184 22.17 -25.60 18.73
CA LEU A 184 20.96 -25.92 17.98
C LEU A 184 21.30 -26.72 16.72
N HIS A 185 20.75 -27.93 16.63
CA HIS A 185 20.95 -28.82 15.49
C HIS A 185 19.66 -29.00 14.70
N LEU A 186 19.73 -28.73 13.40
CA LEU A 186 18.63 -28.87 12.45
C LEU A 186 18.69 -30.25 11.78
N TYR A 187 17.54 -30.90 11.70
CA TYR A 187 17.35 -32.21 11.09
C TYR A 187 16.18 -32.19 10.10
N ASP A 188 16.21 -33.06 9.10
CA ASP A 188 15.05 -33.38 8.26
C ASP A 188 14.07 -34.30 9.02
N ASN A 189 12.82 -34.36 8.56
CA ASN A 189 11.75 -35.17 9.15
C ASN A 189 12.04 -36.69 9.19
N GLN A 190 13.08 -37.15 8.48
CA GLN A 190 13.59 -38.52 8.48
C GLN A 190 14.72 -38.77 9.50
N GLY A 191 15.14 -37.74 10.26
CA GLY A 191 16.22 -37.86 11.24
C GLY A 191 17.64 -37.77 10.65
N ILE A 192 17.78 -37.18 9.45
CA ILE A 192 19.07 -36.83 8.84
C ILE A 192 19.52 -35.47 9.39
N PHE A 193 20.78 -35.33 9.82
CA PHE A 193 21.34 -34.05 10.27
C PHE A 193 21.63 -33.16 9.07
N LEU A 194 21.22 -31.90 9.14
CA LEU A 194 21.41 -30.92 8.07
C LEU A 194 22.53 -29.92 8.44
N THR A 195 22.27 -29.08 9.43
CA THR A 195 23.15 -27.98 9.83
C THR A 195 23.07 -27.70 11.33
N LYS A 196 24.06 -26.96 11.82
CA LYS A 196 24.01 -26.30 13.13
C LYS A 196 23.59 -24.85 12.90
N LEU A 197 22.59 -24.34 13.63
CA LEU A 197 22.19 -22.93 13.52
C LEU A 197 23.20 -22.03 14.25
N ASN A 198 23.37 -20.81 13.74
CA ASN A 198 24.18 -19.79 14.39
C ASN A 198 23.51 -19.34 15.70
N THR A 199 24.16 -19.62 16.83
CA THR A 199 23.75 -19.18 18.16
C THR A 199 24.55 -17.95 18.60
N ILE A 200 24.11 -17.27 19.65
CA ILE A 200 24.86 -16.17 20.29
C ILE A 200 26.26 -16.68 20.67
N GLN A 201 27.31 -15.87 20.50
CA GLN A 201 28.67 -16.23 20.90
C GLN A 201 28.72 -16.61 22.39
N GLN A 202 29.27 -17.78 22.68
CA GLN A 202 29.44 -18.25 24.06
C GLN A 202 30.56 -17.46 24.75
N ILE A 203 30.24 -16.85 25.89
CA ILE A 203 31.27 -16.31 26.78
C ILE A 203 31.97 -17.49 27.47
N PRO A 204 33.30 -17.61 27.41
CA PRO A 204 34.02 -18.72 28.04
C PRO A 204 33.69 -18.84 29.53
N GLY A 205 33.15 -19.99 29.92
CA GLY A 205 32.80 -20.30 31.32
C GLY A 205 31.32 -20.14 31.71
N GLN A 206 30.45 -19.59 30.85
CA GLN A 206 29.02 -19.45 31.15
C GLN A 206 28.16 -20.34 30.23
N LEU A 207 27.58 -21.40 30.80
CA LEU A 207 26.65 -22.30 30.09
C LEU A 207 25.33 -21.57 29.77
N GLN A 208 25.02 -21.42 28.48
CA GLN A 208 23.74 -20.87 28.02
C GLN A 208 22.69 -21.99 27.91
N VAL A 209 21.88 -22.16 28.95
CA VAL A 209 20.76 -23.12 28.93
C VAL A 209 19.62 -22.56 28.08
N ILE A 210 19.20 -23.32 27.07
CA ILE A 210 17.97 -23.05 26.30
C ILE A 210 16.77 -23.42 27.17
N VAL A 211 15.85 -22.48 27.31
CA VAL A 211 14.62 -22.65 28.10
C VAL A 211 13.46 -23.05 27.20
N THR A 212 13.30 -22.35 26.07
CA THR A 212 12.26 -22.65 25.07
C THR A 212 12.78 -22.48 23.65
N LEU A 213 12.25 -23.29 22.74
CA LEU A 213 12.33 -23.14 21.30
C LEU A 213 10.91 -23.07 20.78
N GLN A 214 10.56 -22.04 20.01
CA GLN A 214 9.24 -21.96 19.45
C GLN A 214 9.24 -21.30 18.08
N TRP A 215 8.62 -22.00 17.14
CA TRP A 215 8.38 -21.51 15.79
C TRP A 215 6.95 -21.00 15.69
N TYR A 216 6.76 -19.78 15.18
CA TYR A 216 5.43 -19.33 14.80
C TYR A 216 4.93 -20.12 13.59
N ASN A 217 3.71 -20.64 13.68
CA ASN A 217 3.22 -21.71 12.82
C ASN A 217 2.41 -21.24 11.59
N GLY A 218 2.28 -19.92 11.38
CA GLY A 218 1.70 -19.31 10.18
C GLY A 218 0.18 -19.50 9.98
N ARG A 219 -0.53 -20.23 10.85
CA ARG A 219 -1.96 -20.61 10.67
C ARG A 219 -2.88 -19.41 10.44
N ASN A 220 -2.61 -18.29 11.11
CA ASN A 220 -3.43 -17.08 11.07
C ASN A 220 -2.89 -16.01 10.10
N GLY A 221 -1.90 -16.37 9.27
CA GLY A 221 -1.19 -15.46 8.37
C GLY A 221 0.07 -14.85 8.99
N TYR A 222 0.82 -14.10 8.18
CA TYR A 222 1.98 -13.32 8.63
C TYR A 222 1.61 -11.82 8.65
N ILE A 223 2.09 -11.10 9.67
CA ILE A 223 1.78 -9.68 9.92
C ILE A 223 2.70 -8.74 9.15
N ALA A 224 3.90 -9.20 8.78
CA ALA A 224 4.86 -8.43 8.00
C ALA A 224 5.59 -9.35 7.01
N VAL A 225 6.01 -8.77 5.88
CA VAL A 225 7.00 -9.40 5.00
C VAL A 225 8.34 -9.46 5.76
N ASP A 226 9.03 -10.58 5.70
CA ASP A 226 10.31 -10.85 6.37
C ASP A 226 10.30 -10.71 7.91
N CYS A 227 9.19 -11.02 8.59
CA CYS A 227 9.17 -11.09 10.06
C CYS A 227 9.97 -12.29 10.61
N PRO A 228 10.72 -12.15 11.71
CA PRO A 228 11.27 -13.29 12.45
C PRO A 228 10.19 -14.29 12.86
N THR A 229 10.42 -15.58 12.62
CA THR A 229 9.42 -16.64 12.88
C THR A 229 9.85 -17.61 13.98
N LEU A 230 11.14 -17.78 14.21
CA LEU A 230 11.69 -18.67 15.22
C LEU A 230 12.22 -17.85 16.40
N ALA A 231 11.70 -18.12 17.60
CA ALA A 231 12.19 -17.54 18.86
C ALA A 231 12.93 -18.60 19.68
N ILE A 232 14.15 -18.25 20.10
CA ILE A 232 15.01 -19.06 20.96
C ILE A 232 15.25 -18.26 22.24
N CYS A 233 14.82 -18.78 23.39
CA CYS A 233 14.97 -18.09 24.67
C CYS A 233 15.99 -18.81 25.57
N TYR A 234 17.00 -18.08 26.01
CA TYR A 234 18.02 -18.56 26.94
C TYR A 234 17.72 -18.12 28.38
N GLN A 235 18.11 -18.93 29.37
CA GLN A 235 17.86 -18.67 30.79
C GLN A 235 18.45 -17.34 31.29
N SER A 236 19.50 -16.84 30.62
CA SER A 236 20.11 -15.53 30.85
C SER A 236 19.23 -14.33 30.45
N GLY A 237 18.03 -14.57 29.90
CA GLY A 237 17.14 -13.51 29.44
C GLY A 237 17.51 -12.96 28.06
N LYS A 238 18.43 -13.60 27.33
CA LYS A 238 18.68 -13.28 25.92
C LYS A 238 17.71 -14.08 25.05
N ILE A 239 17.14 -13.42 24.05
CA ILE A 239 16.27 -14.03 23.05
C ILE A 239 16.89 -13.78 21.68
N LEU A 240 16.96 -14.83 20.88
CA LEU A 240 17.38 -14.77 19.48
C LEU A 240 16.14 -14.99 18.62
N LEU A 241 15.79 -13.98 17.81
CA LEU A 241 14.71 -14.03 16.84
C LEU A 241 15.31 -14.19 15.44
N ILE A 242 14.92 -15.27 14.76
CA ILE A 242 15.47 -15.68 13.47
C ILE A 242 14.35 -15.71 12.43
N LYS A 243 14.61 -15.18 11.23
CA LYS A 243 13.68 -15.26 10.09
C LYS A 243 13.64 -16.67 9.51
N ASP A 244 14.78 -17.12 9.01
CA ASP A 244 15.01 -18.38 8.30
C ASP A 244 16.33 -19.04 8.74
N THR A 245 16.57 -20.29 8.33
CA THR A 245 17.79 -21.05 8.71
C THR A 245 19.11 -20.40 8.27
N ASN A 246 19.05 -19.46 7.32
CA ASN A 246 20.19 -18.77 6.71
C ASN A 246 20.14 -17.24 6.99
N ASP A 247 19.55 -16.82 8.11
CA ASP A 247 19.48 -15.41 8.49
C ASP A 247 20.87 -14.89 8.93
N ASP A 248 21.43 -13.96 8.15
CA ASP A 248 22.72 -13.32 8.43
C ASP A 248 22.65 -12.31 9.59
N ASN A 249 21.46 -11.75 9.90
CA ASN A 249 21.27 -10.68 10.88
C ASN A 249 20.11 -10.97 11.85
N PRO A 250 20.21 -12.03 12.68
CA PRO A 250 19.17 -12.38 13.64
C PRO A 250 19.06 -11.30 14.74
N VAL A 251 17.83 -11.01 15.17
CA VAL A 251 17.59 -9.96 16.18
C VAL A 251 17.82 -10.54 17.58
N VAL A 252 18.72 -9.90 18.34
CA VAL A 252 19.01 -10.25 19.74
C VAL A 252 18.29 -9.27 20.67
N VAL A 253 17.45 -9.80 21.56
CA VAL A 253 16.73 -9.03 22.58
C VAL A 253 17.26 -9.40 23.95
N GLU A 254 17.58 -8.39 24.76
CA GLU A 254 18.00 -8.58 26.16
C GLU A 254 16.88 -8.11 27.10
N THR A 255 16.30 -9.05 27.85
CA THR A 255 15.09 -8.82 28.65
C THR A 255 15.35 -8.27 30.06
N GLY A 256 16.58 -8.43 30.56
CA GLY A 256 16.97 -8.05 31.93
C GLY A 256 16.39 -8.95 33.02
N MET A 257 15.88 -10.14 32.69
CA MET A 257 15.31 -11.10 33.64
C MET A 257 15.92 -12.51 33.46
N THR A 258 15.85 -13.35 34.50
CA THR A 258 16.09 -14.78 34.33
C THR A 258 14.84 -15.43 33.75
N ALA A 259 14.91 -15.78 32.46
CA ALA A 259 13.75 -16.28 31.73
C ALA A 259 13.40 -17.72 32.16
N ALA A 260 12.13 -17.96 32.43
CA ALA A 260 11.55 -19.25 32.81
C ALA A 260 10.73 -19.88 31.67
N TRP A 261 10.10 -19.07 30.81
CA TRP A 261 9.40 -19.54 29.61
C TRP A 261 9.20 -18.41 28.60
N CYS A 262 8.94 -18.76 27.34
CA CYS A 262 8.62 -17.83 26.26
C CYS A 262 7.53 -18.44 25.37
N CYS A 263 6.54 -17.65 24.95
CA CYS A 263 5.54 -18.09 23.99
C CYS A 263 5.01 -16.99 23.04
N TRP A 264 5.00 -17.26 21.74
CA TRP A 264 4.25 -16.56 20.69
C TRP A 264 2.75 -16.72 20.90
N ASN A 265 1.99 -15.66 20.62
CA ASN A 265 0.55 -15.73 20.45
C ASN A 265 0.15 -16.43 19.13
N SER A 266 -1.12 -16.82 19.00
CA SER A 266 -1.63 -17.56 17.83
C SER A 266 -1.53 -16.79 16.51
N HIS A 267 -1.35 -15.47 16.57
CA HIS A 267 -1.21 -14.59 15.40
C HIS A 267 0.25 -14.30 15.02
N GLY A 268 1.23 -14.58 15.88
CA GLY A 268 2.64 -14.26 15.64
C GLY A 268 3.01 -12.79 15.83
N SER A 269 2.11 -11.95 16.37
CA SER A 269 2.35 -10.50 16.60
C SER A 269 3.04 -10.21 17.93
N ILE A 270 2.81 -11.05 18.94
CA ILE A 270 3.26 -10.78 20.30
C ILE A 270 3.99 -12.01 20.83
N LEU A 271 5.22 -11.78 21.30
CA LEU A 271 6.02 -12.73 22.06
C LEU A 271 5.88 -12.42 23.56
N ALA A 272 5.31 -13.33 24.32
CA ALA A 272 5.31 -13.28 25.78
C ALA A 272 6.58 -13.93 26.34
N VAL A 273 7.21 -13.28 27.31
CA VAL A 273 8.39 -13.79 28.02
C VAL A 273 8.13 -13.71 29.51
N THR A 274 8.27 -14.81 30.23
CA THR A 274 8.06 -14.88 31.67
C THR A 274 9.35 -15.22 32.40
N GLY A 275 9.61 -14.55 33.52
CA GLY A 275 10.80 -14.79 34.33
C GLY A 275 10.83 -13.99 35.63
N MET A 276 11.94 -14.10 36.35
CA MET A 276 12.22 -13.28 37.54
C MET A 276 13.11 -12.11 37.17
N MET A 277 12.64 -10.89 37.46
CA MET A 277 13.37 -9.65 37.19
C MET A 277 13.84 -9.02 38.50
N PRO A 278 15.14 -8.65 38.65
CA PRO A 278 15.61 -7.91 39.81
C PRO A 278 15.02 -6.50 39.77
N PHE A 279 14.20 -6.16 40.76
CA PHE A 279 13.58 -4.84 40.89
C PHE A 279 14.20 -4.07 42.06
N LEU A 280 14.67 -2.85 41.81
CA LEU A 280 15.22 -1.97 42.83
C LEU A 280 14.08 -1.30 43.61
N THR A 281 13.96 -1.62 44.91
CA THR A 281 13.04 -0.97 45.85
C THR A 281 13.82 -0.47 47.05
N ASN A 282 13.80 0.84 47.29
CA ASN A 282 14.45 1.49 48.43
C ASN A 282 15.95 1.16 48.62
N GLY A 283 16.66 0.85 47.52
CA GLY A 283 18.08 0.46 47.54
C GLY A 283 18.34 -1.04 47.66
N GLU A 284 17.33 -1.85 47.94
CA GLU A 284 17.43 -3.32 47.92
C GLU A 284 16.95 -3.89 46.58
N THR A 285 17.73 -4.81 46.01
CA THR A 285 17.33 -5.60 44.84
C THR A 285 16.43 -6.76 45.30
N LYS A 286 15.14 -6.69 44.95
CA LYS A 286 14.19 -7.77 45.19
C LYS A 286 13.75 -8.38 43.86
N ASP A 287 13.92 -9.69 43.72
CA ASP A 287 13.42 -10.39 42.54
C ASP A 287 11.88 -10.40 42.53
N VAL A 288 11.32 -9.96 41.42
CA VAL A 288 9.88 -9.89 41.18
C VAL A 288 9.55 -10.65 39.90
N ASN A 289 8.61 -11.58 40.02
CA ASN A 289 8.05 -12.29 38.88
C ASN A 289 7.38 -11.31 37.91
N ALA A 290 7.70 -11.42 36.62
CA ALA A 290 7.15 -10.56 35.60
C ALA A 290 6.90 -11.31 34.29
N ILE A 291 5.90 -10.83 33.54
CA ILE A 291 5.73 -11.12 32.12
C ILE A 291 6.03 -9.86 31.33
N GLN A 292 6.91 -9.98 30.33
CA GLN A 292 7.16 -8.96 29.32
C GLN A 292 6.54 -9.38 28.00
N PHE A 293 6.10 -8.40 27.22
CA PHE A 293 5.56 -8.59 25.89
C PHE A 293 6.41 -7.82 24.88
N TYR A 294 6.79 -8.51 23.81
CA TYR A 294 7.61 -7.98 22.73
C TYR A 294 6.87 -8.08 21.40
N THR A 295 7.15 -7.14 20.48
CA THR A 295 6.72 -7.25 19.08
C THR A 295 7.48 -8.39 18.39
N GLN A 296 7.02 -8.79 17.20
CA GLN A 296 7.72 -9.75 16.33
C GLN A 296 9.13 -9.32 15.93
N PHE A 297 9.48 -8.04 16.09
CA PHE A 297 10.83 -7.49 15.84
C PHE A 297 11.64 -7.29 17.13
N GLY A 298 11.15 -7.76 18.28
CA GLY A 298 11.88 -7.70 19.55
C GLY A 298 11.79 -6.36 20.30
N GLU A 299 10.90 -5.46 19.90
CA GLU A 299 10.67 -4.20 20.63
C GLU A 299 9.81 -4.44 21.88
N HIS A 300 10.19 -3.86 23.01
CA HIS A 300 9.44 -4.01 24.27
C HIS A 300 8.13 -3.21 24.23
N MET A 301 7.01 -3.89 24.47
CA MET A 301 5.68 -3.26 24.50
C MET A 301 5.19 -2.98 25.93
N ARG A 302 5.33 -3.96 26.83
CA ARG A 302 4.78 -3.87 28.20
C ARG A 302 5.42 -4.87 29.15
N THR A 303 5.54 -4.48 30.41
CA THR A 303 5.83 -5.39 31.54
C THR A 303 4.63 -5.42 32.49
N LEU A 304 4.23 -6.60 32.94
CA LEU A 304 3.26 -6.81 34.02
C LEU A 304 3.94 -7.57 35.16
N LYS A 305 3.83 -7.05 36.39
CA LYS A 305 4.32 -7.71 37.61
C LYS A 305 3.32 -8.75 38.09
N ILE A 306 3.81 -9.91 38.51
CA ILE A 306 3.00 -11.07 38.92
C ILE A 306 3.31 -11.40 40.39
N PRO A 307 2.30 -11.63 41.25
CA PRO A 307 2.53 -12.01 42.65
C PRO A 307 2.75 -13.53 42.81
N GLY A 308 3.90 -13.90 43.37
CA GLY A 308 4.29 -15.28 43.68
C GLY A 308 5.79 -15.37 43.98
N ARG A 309 6.31 -16.57 44.26
CA ARG A 309 7.75 -16.82 44.44
C ARG A 309 8.42 -17.15 43.11
N GLU A 310 7.88 -18.08 42.32
CA GLU A 310 8.50 -18.51 41.05
C GLU A 310 7.45 -18.73 39.94
N VAL A 311 7.65 -18.12 38.77
CA VAL A 311 6.87 -18.43 37.54
C VAL A 311 7.55 -19.57 36.80
N THR A 312 6.81 -20.59 36.37
CA THR A 312 7.36 -21.75 35.66
C THR A 312 7.08 -21.75 34.16
N ALA A 313 5.84 -21.46 33.74
CA ALA A 313 5.45 -21.54 32.33
C ALA A 313 4.29 -20.60 31.97
N CYS A 314 4.13 -20.34 30.67
CA CYS A 314 3.05 -19.51 30.13
C CYS A 314 2.48 -20.04 28.80
N ALA A 315 1.17 -19.90 28.61
CA ALA A 315 0.45 -20.34 27.40
C ALA A 315 -0.66 -19.36 27.00
N TRP A 316 -0.89 -19.18 25.69
CA TRP A 316 -1.88 -18.26 25.13
C TRP A 316 -3.25 -18.91 24.88
N GLU A 317 -4.32 -18.14 25.05
CA GLU A 317 -5.64 -18.46 24.49
C GLU A 317 -5.62 -18.34 22.95
N GLY A 318 -6.41 -19.16 22.23
CA GLY A 318 -6.45 -19.14 20.76
C GLY A 318 -6.73 -17.76 20.15
N GLY A 319 -7.66 -16.99 20.74
CA GLY A 319 -7.95 -15.61 20.35
C GLY A 319 -6.85 -14.60 20.66
N SER A 320 -5.74 -14.99 21.31
CA SER A 320 -4.59 -14.13 21.64
C SER A 320 -4.87 -12.95 22.59
N LEU A 321 -6.04 -12.89 23.24
CA LEU A 321 -6.42 -11.83 24.19
C LEU A 321 -6.17 -12.19 25.66
N ARG A 322 -5.64 -13.39 25.94
CA ARG A 322 -5.40 -13.87 27.30
C ARG A 322 -4.19 -14.81 27.34
N VAL A 323 -3.44 -14.73 28.44
CA VAL A 323 -2.34 -15.65 28.77
C VAL A 323 -2.63 -16.30 30.13
N ALA A 324 -2.42 -17.61 30.21
CA ALA A 324 -2.36 -18.36 31.46
C ALA A 324 -0.91 -18.51 31.93
N LEU A 325 -0.70 -18.36 33.23
CA LEU A 325 0.61 -18.32 33.89
C LEU A 325 0.60 -19.31 35.05
N SER A 326 1.55 -20.25 35.09
CA SER A 326 1.77 -21.11 36.26
C SER A 326 2.77 -20.48 37.21
N VAL A 327 2.36 -20.24 38.46
CA VAL A 327 3.14 -19.54 39.49
C VAL A 327 2.94 -20.23 40.82
N ASP A 328 3.99 -20.84 41.36
CA ASP A 328 3.92 -21.72 42.53
C ASP A 328 2.80 -22.79 42.37
N SER A 329 1.77 -22.76 43.22
CA SER A 329 0.56 -23.60 43.18
C SER A 329 -0.66 -22.93 42.52
N HIS A 330 -0.46 -21.85 41.78
CA HIS A 330 -1.53 -21.01 41.25
C HIS A 330 -1.47 -20.85 39.72
N ILE A 331 -2.65 -20.71 39.13
CA ILE A 331 -2.81 -20.28 37.74
C ILE A 331 -3.32 -18.85 37.75
N TYR A 332 -2.54 -17.92 37.19
CA TYR A 332 -2.97 -16.54 36.94
C TYR A 332 -3.38 -16.36 35.48
N PHE A 333 -4.42 -15.58 35.26
CA PHE A 333 -4.82 -15.14 33.92
C PHE A 333 -4.51 -13.65 33.77
N ALA A 334 -3.71 -13.32 32.76
CA ALA A 334 -3.50 -11.96 32.29
C ALA A 334 -4.40 -11.74 31.07
N ASN A 335 -5.31 -10.77 31.15
CA ASN A 335 -6.06 -10.30 29.99
C ASN A 335 -5.25 -9.21 29.30
N ILE A 336 -5.20 -9.27 27.98
CA ILE A 336 -4.46 -8.35 27.11
C ILE A 336 -5.48 -7.58 26.27
N ARG A 337 -5.26 -6.27 26.17
CA ARG A 337 -6.00 -5.34 25.33
C ARG A 337 -5.02 -4.79 24.29
N PRO A 338 -5.04 -5.33 23.05
CA PRO A 338 -4.26 -4.80 21.96
C PRO A 338 -4.59 -3.33 21.70
N ASP A 339 -3.62 -2.63 21.10
CA ASP A 339 -3.70 -1.22 20.77
C ASP A 339 -3.96 -1.08 19.28
N TYR A 340 -5.18 -1.45 18.87
CA TYR A 340 -5.53 -1.47 17.45
C TYR A 340 -5.40 -0.07 16.83
N LYS A 341 -5.02 -0.01 15.56
CA LYS A 341 -5.06 1.25 14.80
C LYS A 341 -6.48 1.48 14.30
N TRP A 342 -7.25 2.22 15.08
CA TRP A 342 -8.66 2.50 14.82
C TRP A 342 -9.05 3.93 15.21
N THR A 343 -10.17 4.41 14.69
CA THR A 343 -10.79 5.67 15.11
C THR A 343 -12.29 5.69 14.77
N TYR A 344 -13.04 6.65 15.30
CA TYR A 344 -14.46 6.82 15.04
C TYR A 344 -14.82 8.29 14.82
N PHE A 345 -15.50 8.58 13.71
CA PHE A 345 -15.95 9.94 13.35
C PHE A 345 -17.19 9.87 12.45
N SER A 346 -18.10 10.84 12.55
CA SER A 346 -19.32 10.94 11.70
C SER A 346 -20.01 9.59 11.43
N ASN A 347 -20.37 8.87 12.50
CA ASN A 347 -20.98 7.53 12.45
C ASN A 347 -20.21 6.51 11.60
N THR A 348 -18.89 6.63 11.50
CA THR A 348 -18.01 5.76 10.74
C THR A 348 -16.90 5.24 11.64
N VAL A 349 -16.81 3.92 11.79
CA VAL A 349 -15.70 3.22 12.44
C VAL A 349 -14.63 2.97 11.39
N VAL A 350 -13.40 3.41 11.62
CA VAL A 350 -12.25 3.06 10.80
C VAL A 350 -11.34 2.16 11.59
N PHE A 351 -10.99 1.01 11.03
CA PHE A 351 -10.13 0.03 11.67
C PHE A 351 -9.25 -0.68 10.63
N THR A 352 -8.14 -1.24 11.10
CA THR A 352 -7.23 -2.02 10.25
C THR A 352 -7.34 -3.51 10.50
N ASN A 353 -7.27 -4.28 9.41
CA ASN A 353 -6.94 -5.70 9.48
C ASN A 353 -5.42 -5.84 9.28
N GLU A 354 -4.71 -6.33 10.30
CA GLU A 354 -3.24 -6.49 10.29
C GLU A 354 -2.77 -7.66 9.41
N LYS A 355 -3.69 -8.48 8.88
CA LYS A 355 -3.37 -9.49 7.86
C LYS A 355 -2.95 -8.80 6.56
N ILE A 356 -1.67 -8.88 6.21
CA ILE A 356 -1.17 -8.34 4.94
C ILE A 356 -1.73 -9.16 3.77
N SER A 357 -2.49 -8.48 2.91
CA SER A 357 -2.85 -8.96 1.59
C SER A 357 -1.72 -8.68 0.59
N LYS A 358 -1.82 -9.21 -0.64
CA LYS A 358 -0.86 -8.85 -1.72
C LYS A 358 -0.75 -7.34 -1.96
N ASP A 359 -1.82 -6.60 -1.65
CA ASP A 359 -1.95 -5.16 -1.86
C ASP A 359 -1.62 -4.33 -0.59
N GLY A 360 -1.20 -4.99 0.49
CA GLY A 360 -0.83 -4.38 1.78
C GLY A 360 -1.86 -4.59 2.90
N ILE A 361 -1.80 -3.71 3.91
CA ILE A 361 -2.73 -3.63 5.03
C ILE A 361 -4.09 -3.09 4.53
N CYS A 362 -5.17 -3.76 4.90
CA CYS A 362 -6.53 -3.30 4.59
C CYS A 362 -7.06 -2.38 5.71
N ILE A 363 -7.51 -1.19 5.33
CA ILE A 363 -8.17 -0.22 6.21
C ILE A 363 -9.65 -0.17 5.82
N THR A 364 -10.53 -0.57 6.73
CA THR A 364 -11.98 -0.63 6.51
C THR A 364 -12.66 0.57 7.16
N PHE A 365 -13.44 1.31 6.37
CA PHE A 365 -14.33 2.39 6.78
C PHE A 365 -15.76 1.84 6.81
N TRP A 366 -16.27 1.54 8.01
CA TRP A 366 -17.61 1.02 8.23
C TRP A 366 -18.54 2.14 8.71
N ASN A 367 -19.49 2.55 7.89
CA ASN A 367 -20.54 3.49 8.28
C ASN A 367 -21.67 2.75 8.99
N THR A 368 -21.89 3.12 10.25
CA THR A 368 -22.80 2.44 11.18
C THR A 368 -24.27 2.77 10.93
N SER A 369 -24.55 3.88 10.26
CA SER A 369 -25.93 4.36 10.00
C SER A 369 -26.59 3.62 8.84
N ASN A 370 -25.81 3.14 7.88
CA ASN A 370 -26.27 2.41 6.70
C ASN A 370 -25.69 1.00 6.56
N ASN A 371 -24.82 0.58 7.50
CA ASN A 371 -24.05 -0.66 7.49
C ASN A 371 -23.21 -0.89 6.21
N THR A 372 -22.77 0.19 5.53
CA THR A 372 -21.91 0.09 4.33
C THR A 372 -20.43 0.11 4.72
N CYS A 373 -19.63 -0.66 4.01
CA CYS A 373 -18.19 -0.75 4.22
C CYS A 373 -17.43 -0.33 2.96
N CYS A 374 -16.44 0.55 3.12
CA CYS A 374 -15.50 0.95 2.08
C CYS A 374 -14.09 0.55 2.51
N THR A 375 -13.28 -0.05 1.63
CA THR A 375 -11.92 -0.51 1.96
C THR A 375 -10.85 0.30 1.23
N LYS A 376 -9.69 0.47 1.87
CA LYS A 376 -8.52 1.14 1.31
C LYS A 376 -7.27 0.38 1.68
N PHE A 377 -6.47 0.03 0.67
CA PHE A 377 -5.21 -0.68 0.87
C PHE A 377 -4.04 0.29 1.00
N VAL A 378 -3.13 0.00 1.94
CA VAL A 378 -1.93 0.78 2.24
C VAL A 378 -0.81 -0.18 2.58
N ARG A 379 0.39 0.01 2.02
CA ARG A 379 1.55 -0.87 2.28
C ARG A 379 1.92 -0.94 3.76
N THR A 380 2.11 0.20 4.42
CA THR A 380 2.38 0.29 5.85
C THR A 380 1.69 1.51 6.47
N LEU A 381 0.91 1.29 7.53
CA LEU A 381 0.23 2.32 8.30
C LEU A 381 0.96 2.55 9.64
N ILE A 382 1.27 3.81 9.93
CA ILE A 382 1.91 4.24 11.17
C ILE A 382 0.85 4.57 12.22
N SER A 383 -0.03 5.54 11.93
CA SER A 383 -0.99 6.10 12.89
C SER A 383 -2.31 6.52 12.23
N ILE A 384 -3.38 6.57 13.02
CA ILE A 384 -4.72 7.05 12.63
C ILE A 384 -5.22 8.03 13.70
N ALA A 385 -5.80 9.15 13.27
CA ALA A 385 -6.55 10.06 14.14
C ALA A 385 -7.78 10.61 13.41
N SER A 386 -8.82 11.04 14.12
CA SER A 386 -9.98 11.69 13.51
C SER A 386 -10.53 12.83 14.37
N CYS A 387 -11.24 13.76 13.72
CA CYS A 387 -11.97 14.85 14.33
C CYS A 387 -13.10 15.29 13.40
N GLY A 388 -14.33 15.42 13.92
CA GLY A 388 -15.51 15.88 13.16
C GLY A 388 -15.87 14.98 11.97
N GLU A 389 -15.71 15.51 10.76
CA GLU A 389 -16.03 14.83 9.48
C GLU A 389 -14.78 14.21 8.80
N HIS A 390 -13.61 14.23 9.46
CA HIS A 390 -12.32 13.93 8.83
C HIS A 390 -11.45 12.95 9.64
N CYS A 391 -10.75 12.08 8.92
CA CYS A 391 -9.79 11.10 9.45
C CYS A 391 -8.44 11.26 8.74
N VAL A 392 -7.34 11.19 9.48
CA VAL A 392 -5.97 11.22 8.94
C VAL A 392 -5.37 9.83 9.03
N LEU A 393 -4.82 9.36 7.92
CA LEU A 393 -4.00 8.15 7.86
C LEU A 393 -2.54 8.56 7.64
N ALA A 394 -1.65 8.19 8.56
CA ALA A 394 -0.21 8.36 8.38
C ALA A 394 0.42 7.07 7.84
N VAL A 395 1.00 7.12 6.65
CA VAL A 395 1.42 5.96 5.87
C VAL A 395 2.87 6.09 5.41
N LYS A 396 3.58 4.97 5.27
CA LYS A 396 4.92 4.94 4.68
C LYS A 396 4.80 4.54 3.21
N ASN A 397 5.35 5.36 2.31
CA ASN A 397 5.31 5.14 0.86
C ASN A 397 6.50 4.28 0.38
N ASP A 398 6.43 3.80 -0.86
CA ASP A 398 7.41 2.87 -1.42
C ASP A 398 8.75 3.54 -1.80
N PRO A 399 9.92 2.92 -1.50
CA PRO A 399 11.24 3.51 -1.74
C PRO A 399 11.67 3.54 -3.21
N MET A 400 10.81 3.10 -4.15
CA MET A 400 11.06 3.12 -5.60
C MET A 400 11.34 4.52 -6.17
N GLN A 401 11.06 5.59 -5.41
CA GLN A 401 11.36 6.98 -5.78
C GLN A 401 12.61 7.57 -5.09
N GLY A 402 13.44 6.74 -4.44
CA GLY A 402 14.78 7.15 -3.98
C GLY A 402 14.86 7.84 -2.61
N SER A 403 13.73 8.12 -1.96
CA SER A 403 13.68 8.46 -0.53
C SER A 403 12.48 7.78 0.15
N GLU A 404 12.63 7.41 1.42
CA GLU A 404 11.51 6.92 2.24
C GLU A 404 10.59 8.09 2.61
N GLN A 405 9.65 8.42 1.73
CA GLN A 405 8.66 9.46 2.00
C GLN A 405 7.52 8.92 2.84
N PHE A 406 7.13 9.67 3.87
CA PHE A 406 5.91 9.43 4.62
C PHE A 406 4.78 10.28 4.04
N ALA A 407 3.53 9.84 4.17
CA ALA A 407 2.38 10.60 3.72
C ALA A 407 1.28 10.68 4.77
N LEU A 408 0.63 11.84 4.86
CA LEU A 408 -0.59 12.08 5.61
C LEU A 408 -1.75 12.17 4.61
N LEU A 409 -2.73 11.29 4.73
CA LEU A 409 -3.91 11.25 3.86
C LEU A 409 -5.14 11.66 4.68
N VAL A 410 -5.68 12.86 4.44
CA VAL A 410 -6.95 13.27 5.06
C VAL A 410 -8.09 12.66 4.24
N CYS A 411 -8.86 11.76 4.85
CA CYS A 411 -9.95 11.03 4.22
C CYS A 411 -11.31 11.42 4.80
N ASN A 412 -12.36 11.32 3.99
CA ASN A 412 -13.76 11.37 4.44
C ASN A 412 -14.27 10.00 4.89
N THR A 413 -15.56 9.91 5.24
CA THR A 413 -16.26 8.69 5.70
C THR A 413 -16.26 7.54 4.70
N ILE A 414 -15.99 7.79 3.42
CA ILE A 414 -15.93 6.78 2.33
C ILE A 414 -14.49 6.52 1.84
N ALA A 415 -13.49 6.73 2.71
CA ALA A 415 -12.06 6.48 2.47
C ALA A 415 -11.38 7.31 1.35
N THR A 416 -12.11 8.15 0.62
CA THR A 416 -11.55 9.00 -0.44
C THR A 416 -10.66 10.11 0.18
N PRO A 417 -9.42 10.29 -0.31
CA PRO A 417 -8.55 11.35 0.17
C PRO A 417 -9.03 12.72 -0.32
N ILE A 418 -9.25 13.64 0.60
CA ILE A 418 -9.60 15.05 0.36
C ILE A 418 -8.32 15.85 0.06
N ASP A 419 -7.28 15.63 0.86
CA ASP A 419 -5.99 16.32 0.78
C ASP A 419 -4.86 15.36 1.22
N THR A 420 -3.67 15.56 0.68
CA THR A 420 -2.54 14.63 0.86
C THR A 420 -1.22 15.38 1.01
N LYS A 421 -0.46 15.07 2.06
CA LYS A 421 0.82 15.72 2.36
C LYS A 421 1.94 14.71 2.48
N PHE A 422 3.08 14.96 1.84
CA PHE A 422 4.32 14.18 2.01
C PHE A 422 5.24 14.81 3.06
N LEU A 423 5.94 13.97 3.83
CA LEU A 423 6.87 14.34 4.90
C LEU A 423 8.17 13.52 4.77
N ASP A 424 9.31 14.15 5.03
CA ASP A 424 10.61 13.47 5.11
C ASP A 424 10.88 12.84 6.49
N THR A 425 10.16 13.29 7.53
CA THR A 425 10.30 12.80 8.92
C THR A 425 9.18 11.85 9.30
N GLU A 426 9.52 10.74 9.96
CA GLU A 426 8.55 9.73 10.40
C GLU A 426 7.49 10.29 11.38
N PRO A 427 6.19 10.29 11.03
CA PRO A 427 5.10 10.83 11.85
C PRO A 427 4.54 9.75 12.80
N LEU A 428 5.27 9.45 13.87
CA LEU A 428 4.88 8.45 14.88
C LEU A 428 3.54 8.78 15.56
N TYR A 429 3.33 10.06 15.87
CA TYR A 429 2.12 10.55 16.53
C TYR A 429 1.38 11.54 15.62
N VAL A 430 0.07 11.38 15.50
CA VAL A 430 -0.78 12.27 14.69
C VAL A 430 -2.02 12.66 15.49
N THR A 431 -2.40 13.92 15.38
CA THR A 431 -3.69 14.44 15.83
C THR A 431 -4.26 15.39 14.79
N ILE A 432 -5.58 15.55 14.79
CA ILE A 432 -6.31 16.41 13.84
C ILE A 432 -7.33 17.26 14.59
N THR A 433 -7.44 18.53 14.20
CA THR A 433 -8.52 19.45 14.55
C THR A 433 -9.42 19.67 13.33
N SER A 434 -10.44 20.52 13.44
CA SER A 434 -11.33 20.87 12.32
C SER A 434 -10.60 21.29 11.02
N ASN A 435 -9.42 21.93 11.14
CA ASN A 435 -8.68 22.53 10.01
C ASN A 435 -7.17 22.24 9.98
N ILE A 436 -6.60 21.64 11.03
CA ILE A 436 -5.15 21.44 11.17
C ILE A 436 -4.86 19.97 11.47
N VAL A 437 -3.93 19.36 10.73
CA VAL A 437 -3.27 18.12 11.11
C VAL A 437 -1.95 18.46 11.79
N ILE A 438 -1.69 17.85 12.94
CA ILE A 438 -0.41 17.95 13.63
C ILE A 438 0.23 16.57 13.63
N ALA A 439 1.40 16.46 13.01
CA ALA A 439 2.18 15.23 12.93
C ALA A 439 3.50 15.41 13.67
N ALA A 440 3.86 14.45 14.52
CA ALA A 440 5.02 14.53 15.38
C ALA A 440 5.88 13.26 15.31
N SER A 441 7.18 13.48 15.20
CA SER A 441 8.23 12.46 15.34
C SER A 441 8.74 12.44 16.79
N LYS A 442 9.88 11.81 17.07
CA LYS A 442 10.47 11.79 18.42
C LYS A 442 10.97 13.17 18.88
N ASN A 443 11.52 13.96 17.95
CA ASN A 443 12.25 15.22 18.25
C ASN A 443 11.49 16.48 17.83
N ASN A 444 10.63 16.36 16.80
CA ASN A 444 10.06 17.48 16.05
C ASN A 444 8.56 17.26 15.79
N PHE A 445 7.82 18.35 15.58
CA PHE A 445 6.44 18.32 15.11
C PHE A 445 6.20 19.33 13.97
N VAL A 446 5.22 19.01 13.12
CA VAL A 446 4.79 19.79 11.95
C VAL A 446 3.31 20.09 12.09
N LEU A 447 2.92 21.35 11.85
CA LEU A 447 1.53 21.75 11.69
C LEU A 447 1.22 21.93 10.20
N TRP A 448 0.22 21.21 9.72
CA TRP A 448 -0.26 21.28 8.34
C TRP A 448 -1.73 21.71 8.31
N THR A 449 -2.04 22.79 7.59
CA THR A 449 -3.41 23.23 7.36
C THR A 449 -3.95 22.58 6.09
N PHE A 450 -4.90 21.66 6.25
CA PHE A 450 -5.45 20.87 5.13
C PHE A 450 -6.64 21.58 4.48
N ARG A 451 -6.84 21.35 3.19
CA ARG A 451 -7.85 22.04 2.38
C ARG A 451 -9.12 21.21 2.28
N THR A 452 -10.20 21.72 2.86
CA THR A 452 -11.55 21.23 2.56
C THR A 452 -12.17 22.05 1.41
N PRO A 453 -13.14 21.52 0.65
CA PRO A 453 -13.88 22.32 -0.34
C PRO A 453 -14.56 23.56 0.25
N ARG A 454 -14.95 23.51 1.54
CA ARG A 454 -15.50 24.65 2.29
C ARG A 454 -14.44 25.74 2.55
N ASN A 455 -13.23 25.36 2.96
CA ASN A 455 -12.18 26.30 3.38
C ASN A 455 -11.20 26.70 2.26
N SER A 456 -11.19 26.01 1.12
CA SER A 456 -10.25 26.29 0.03
C SER A 456 -10.35 27.73 -0.50
N ALA A 457 -11.55 28.31 -0.51
CA ALA A 457 -11.76 29.72 -0.88
C ALA A 457 -11.19 30.71 0.16
N LEU A 458 -11.25 30.38 1.46
CA LEU A 458 -10.71 31.20 2.55
C LEU A 458 -9.17 31.13 2.61
N LEU A 459 -8.59 30.01 2.20
CA LEU A 459 -7.14 29.76 2.21
C LEU A 459 -6.44 30.20 0.91
N ALA A 460 -7.18 30.55 -0.15
CA ALA A 460 -6.66 30.87 -1.48
C ALA A 460 -5.67 32.08 -1.55
N GLY A 461 -5.53 32.85 -0.48
CA GLY A 461 -4.56 33.95 -0.35
C GLY A 461 -3.68 33.91 0.91
N LYS A 462 -3.72 32.81 1.68
CA LYS A 462 -2.97 32.61 2.94
C LYS A 462 -2.27 31.26 2.95
N LEU A 463 -1.29 31.10 2.06
CA LEU A 463 -0.30 30.03 2.16
C LEU A 463 0.66 30.35 3.33
N ARG A 464 0.25 30.01 4.56
CA ARG A 464 1.21 29.86 5.65
C ARG A 464 2.17 28.75 5.25
N LYS A 465 3.45 29.10 5.08
CA LYS A 465 4.51 28.10 4.87
C LYS A 465 4.49 27.15 6.07
N GLU A 466 4.49 25.87 5.79
CA GLU A 466 4.56 24.83 6.81
C GLU A 466 5.89 24.96 7.55
N LYS A 467 5.86 24.75 8.87
CA LYS A 467 7.05 24.91 9.70
C LYS A 467 7.24 23.67 10.57
N LEU A 468 8.47 23.18 10.56
CA LEU A 468 8.98 22.15 11.45
C LEU A 468 9.44 22.83 12.74
N TYR A 469 8.92 22.38 13.88
CA TYR A 469 9.30 22.86 15.21
C TYR A 469 10.05 21.75 15.95
N HIS A 470 11.17 22.09 16.59
CA HIS A 470 11.88 21.20 17.50
C HIS A 470 11.32 21.36 18.90
N VAL A 471 11.17 20.28 19.66
CA VAL A 471 10.37 20.29 20.91
C VAL A 471 11.12 20.95 22.09
N ASP A 472 12.43 21.17 21.95
CA ASP A 472 13.22 21.94 22.92
C ASP A 472 13.21 23.45 22.63
N ASP A 473 12.82 23.86 21.42
CA ASP A 473 12.68 25.28 21.08
C ASP A 473 11.51 25.90 21.84
N THR A 474 11.63 27.18 22.17
CA THR A 474 10.56 27.96 22.82
C THR A 474 10.00 29.00 21.84
N PRO A 475 9.11 28.60 20.92
CA PRO A 475 8.52 29.53 19.96
C PRO A 475 7.67 30.59 20.67
N THR A 476 7.95 31.85 20.36
CA THR A 476 7.28 33.03 20.93
C THR A 476 6.14 33.56 20.05
N GLY A 477 5.85 32.90 18.92
CA GLY A 477 4.84 33.33 17.93
C GLY A 477 5.20 34.59 17.14
N VAL A 478 6.13 35.42 17.63
CA VAL A 478 6.57 36.67 16.98
C VAL A 478 7.04 36.44 15.55
N THR A 479 7.75 35.33 15.29
CA THR A 479 8.21 34.99 13.93
C THR A 479 7.06 34.70 12.96
N GLU A 480 5.91 34.22 13.47
CA GLU A 480 4.72 33.92 12.66
C GLU A 480 3.91 35.18 12.38
N VAL A 481 3.81 36.08 13.36
CA VAL A 481 3.22 37.41 13.17
C VAL A 481 4.01 38.23 12.14
N ILE A 482 5.35 38.16 12.17
CA ILE A 482 6.20 38.82 11.18
C ILE A 482 5.99 38.22 9.78
N GLN A 483 5.88 36.89 9.65
CA GLN A 483 5.63 36.24 8.34
C GLN A 483 4.20 36.46 7.81
N ASP A 484 3.19 36.57 8.69
CA ASP A 484 1.83 36.96 8.29
C ASP A 484 1.76 38.43 7.80
N LEU A 485 2.73 39.28 8.17
CA LEU A 485 2.87 40.68 7.74
C LEU A 485 3.76 40.86 6.49
N ASP A 486 4.95 40.23 6.46
CA ASP A 486 5.94 40.35 5.37
C ASP A 486 5.75 39.25 4.30
N ARG A 487 4.85 39.49 3.34
CA ARG A 487 4.60 38.56 2.21
C ARG A 487 5.81 38.29 1.31
N ASP A 488 6.77 39.21 1.23
CA ASP A 488 7.83 39.20 0.21
C ASP A 488 9.21 38.71 0.72
N ARG A 489 9.34 38.31 1.99
CA ARG A 489 10.63 37.83 2.56
C ARG A 489 10.54 36.43 3.16
N SER A 490 11.19 35.47 2.50
CA SER A 490 11.42 34.13 3.03
C SER A 490 12.51 34.09 4.10
N PHE A 491 12.28 34.73 5.25
CA PHE A 491 13.13 34.53 6.42
C PHE A 491 12.77 33.20 7.10
N GLU A 492 13.49 32.15 6.75
CA GLU A 492 13.38 30.84 7.39
C GLU A 492 14.35 30.77 8.57
N SER A 493 13.80 30.73 9.79
CA SER A 493 14.58 30.44 10.99
C SER A 493 15.14 29.02 10.91
N PRO A 494 16.44 28.77 11.12
CA PRO A 494 17.01 27.44 11.01
C PRO A 494 16.42 26.51 12.07
N THR A 495 15.56 25.57 11.66
CA THR A 495 14.98 24.56 12.56
C THR A 495 16.05 23.56 12.99
N SER A 496 16.15 23.31 14.29
CA SER A 496 16.99 22.24 14.83
C SER A 496 16.47 20.86 14.40
N THR A 497 17.35 20.02 13.84
CA THR A 497 17.10 18.58 13.60
C THR A 497 17.85 17.68 14.58
N LYS A 498 18.39 18.26 15.67
CA LYS A 498 19.19 17.54 16.67
C LYS A 498 18.35 16.49 17.41
N ALA A 499 19.00 15.40 17.82
CA ALA A 499 18.38 14.43 18.72
C ALA A 499 18.09 15.06 20.10
N THR A 500 16.85 14.91 20.58
CA THR A 500 16.45 15.34 21.93
C THR A 500 16.82 14.28 22.95
N MET A 501 17.24 14.67 24.16
CA MET A 501 17.46 13.73 25.28
C MET A 501 16.15 13.18 25.88
N ASP A 502 15.02 13.82 25.59
CA ASP A 502 13.71 13.52 26.17
C ASP A 502 12.66 13.54 25.04
N PRO A 503 12.38 12.41 24.36
CA PRO A 503 11.54 12.41 23.17
C PRO A 503 10.06 12.70 23.48
N ILE A 504 9.28 13.04 22.45
CA ILE A 504 7.81 13.08 22.54
C ILE A 504 7.29 11.66 22.83
N SER A 505 6.34 11.56 23.77
CA SER A 505 5.66 10.32 24.15
C SER A 505 4.20 10.27 23.69
N CYS A 506 3.50 11.41 23.69
CA CYS A 506 2.12 11.54 23.22
C CYS A 506 1.76 13.00 22.91
N ILE A 507 0.75 13.23 22.08
CA ILE A 507 0.23 14.57 21.72
C ILE A 507 -1.29 14.64 21.83
N CYS A 508 -1.84 15.82 22.11
CA CYS A 508 -3.28 16.08 22.09
C CYS A 508 -3.54 17.53 21.64
N ALA A 509 -4.66 17.79 20.95
CA ALA A 509 -4.99 19.12 20.41
C ALA A 509 -6.48 19.44 20.55
N THR A 510 -6.79 20.70 20.80
CA THR A 510 -8.10 21.33 20.54
C THR A 510 -7.90 22.47 19.54
N GLU A 511 -8.95 23.20 19.18
CA GLU A 511 -8.81 24.36 18.27
C GLU A 511 -7.98 25.50 18.87
N LYS A 512 -7.84 25.55 20.20
CA LYS A 512 -7.15 26.63 20.94
C LYS A 512 -5.79 26.21 21.51
N LEU A 513 -5.63 24.94 21.88
CA LEU A 513 -4.45 24.45 22.60
C LEU A 513 -3.85 23.22 21.92
N PHE A 514 -2.53 23.10 22.01
CA PHE A 514 -1.78 21.90 21.64
C PHE A 514 -0.92 21.48 22.83
N LEU A 515 -1.03 20.21 23.25
CA LEU A 515 -0.29 19.64 24.35
C LEU A 515 0.69 18.57 23.83
N VAL A 516 1.96 18.70 24.23
CA VAL A 516 3.00 17.71 23.96
C VAL A 516 3.45 17.10 25.28
N GLY A 517 3.26 15.79 25.43
CA GLY A 517 3.85 15.00 26.51
C GLY A 517 5.24 14.49 26.10
N ARG A 518 6.20 14.62 27.00
CA ARG A 518 7.58 14.11 26.86
C ARG A 518 7.71 12.76 27.61
N GLU A 519 8.80 12.03 27.39
CA GLU A 519 9.08 10.76 28.08
C GLU A 519 9.39 10.97 29.58
N SER A 520 10.01 12.11 29.93
CA SER A 520 10.36 12.52 31.30
C SER A 520 9.19 12.78 32.25
N GLY A 521 7.95 12.85 31.74
CA GLY A 521 6.79 13.33 32.50
C GLY A 521 6.48 14.82 32.32
N MET A 522 7.27 15.58 31.56
CA MET A 522 6.96 16.97 31.22
C MET A 522 5.82 17.06 30.18
N ILE A 523 4.91 18.02 30.38
CA ILE A 523 3.85 18.41 29.45
C ILE A 523 4.05 19.88 29.06
N GLN A 524 4.13 20.15 27.75
CA GLN A 524 4.25 21.50 27.20
C GLN A 524 2.89 21.95 26.62
N ARG A 525 2.39 23.11 27.04
CA ARG A 525 1.14 23.73 26.53
C ARG A 525 1.49 24.82 25.52
N TYR A 526 1.13 24.60 24.26
CA TYR A 526 1.21 25.58 23.17
C TYR A 526 -0.18 26.18 22.88
N SER A 527 -0.26 27.45 22.49
CA SER A 527 -1.48 28.02 21.92
C SER A 527 -1.53 27.85 20.40
N LEU A 528 -2.72 27.61 19.87
CA LEU A 528 -3.00 27.60 18.43
C LEU A 528 -3.83 28.85 18.06
N PRO A 529 -3.64 29.43 16.86
CA PRO A 529 -2.85 28.92 15.73
C PRO A 529 -1.46 29.56 15.57
N GLN A 530 -0.89 30.18 16.62
CA GLN A 530 0.38 30.93 16.59
C GLN A 530 1.58 30.20 17.24
N VAL A 531 1.38 28.92 17.59
CA VAL A 531 2.35 27.99 18.21
C VAL A 531 3.20 28.64 19.31
N THR A 532 2.56 29.38 20.23
CA THR A 532 3.25 30.01 21.37
C THR A 532 3.33 29.07 22.55
N LEU A 533 4.53 28.81 23.09
CA LEU A 533 4.66 28.03 24.33
C LEU A 533 4.13 28.87 25.51
N MET A 534 3.03 28.43 26.12
CA MET A 534 2.38 29.09 27.26
C MET A 534 2.95 28.61 28.60
N ASN A 535 2.87 27.31 28.87
CA ASN A 535 3.17 26.71 30.16
C ASN A 535 3.92 25.38 30.02
N ARG A 536 4.61 24.98 31.09
CA ARG A 536 5.20 23.66 31.28
C ARG A 536 4.70 23.08 32.61
N TYR A 537 4.19 21.85 32.57
CA TYR A 537 3.75 21.09 33.74
C TYR A 537 4.62 19.85 33.87
N ASN A 538 4.95 19.42 35.08
CA ASN A 538 5.74 18.20 35.31
C ASN A 538 4.88 17.17 36.05
N THR A 539 4.92 15.92 35.58
CA THR A 539 4.35 14.74 36.24
C THR A 539 5.48 13.78 36.60
N SER A 540 5.24 12.86 37.55
CA SER A 540 6.22 11.88 38.03
C SER A 540 6.28 10.59 37.21
N CYS A 541 5.58 10.54 36.08
CA CYS A 541 5.22 9.31 35.36
C CYS A 541 5.42 9.47 33.85
N ARG A 542 5.61 8.36 33.12
CA ARG A 542 5.88 8.37 31.68
C ARG A 542 4.55 8.42 30.92
N LEU A 543 4.20 9.58 30.37
CA LEU A 543 2.94 9.73 29.64
C LEU A 543 2.81 8.72 28.48
N TYR A 544 1.61 8.18 28.33
CA TYR A 544 1.20 7.30 27.22
C TYR A 544 0.02 7.89 26.45
N LYS A 545 -0.98 8.46 27.14
CA LYS A 545 -2.14 9.09 26.50
C LYS A 545 -2.65 10.29 27.30
N MET A 546 -3.12 11.31 26.60
CA MET A 546 -3.78 12.48 27.18
C MET A 546 -5.11 12.71 26.47
N ALA A 547 -6.12 13.21 27.19
CA ALA A 547 -7.34 13.75 26.59
C ALA A 547 -7.73 15.06 27.30
N ILE A 548 -8.15 16.04 26.50
CA ILE A 548 -8.56 17.38 26.96
C ILE A 548 -10.09 17.43 26.96
N ASN A 549 -10.70 18.12 27.92
CA ASN A 549 -12.15 18.33 27.95
C ASN A 549 -12.61 19.40 26.93
N CYS A 550 -13.93 19.49 26.70
CA CYS A 550 -14.49 20.30 25.61
C CYS A 550 -14.23 21.82 25.73
N ASP A 551 -14.13 22.36 26.95
CA ASP A 551 -13.82 23.78 27.20
C ASP A 551 -12.29 24.07 27.27
N SER A 552 -11.45 23.03 27.24
CA SER A 552 -9.99 23.08 27.39
C SER A 552 -9.47 23.54 28.76
N THR A 553 -10.25 23.37 29.82
CA THR A 553 -9.87 23.69 31.22
C THR A 553 -9.14 22.55 31.94
N ARG A 554 -9.37 21.28 31.54
CA ARG A 554 -8.86 20.07 32.21
C ARG A 554 -8.24 19.07 31.25
N VAL A 555 -7.27 18.32 31.75
CA VAL A 555 -6.62 17.19 31.05
C VAL A 555 -6.68 15.95 31.93
N SER A 556 -7.11 14.84 31.34
CA SER A 556 -6.96 13.50 31.89
C SER A 556 -5.71 12.86 31.29
N ILE A 557 -4.80 12.40 32.15
CA ILE A 557 -3.47 11.88 31.80
C ILE A 557 -3.40 10.41 32.14
N MET A 558 -2.87 9.59 31.24
CA MET A 558 -2.59 8.17 31.48
C MET A 558 -1.10 7.90 31.26
N ASP A 559 -0.47 7.32 32.28
CA ASP A 559 0.91 6.81 32.25
C ASP A 559 1.01 5.54 31.38
N THR A 560 2.24 5.07 31.17
CA THR A 560 2.52 3.63 31.25
C THR A 560 1.97 3.03 32.56
N SER A 561 2.26 1.77 32.91
CA SER A 561 1.66 1.08 34.07
C SER A 561 0.11 0.91 34.07
N GLY A 562 -0.69 1.94 33.79
CA GLY A 562 -2.15 1.99 33.68
C GLY A 562 -2.82 2.97 34.65
N VAL A 563 -2.09 4.00 35.12
CA VAL A 563 -2.61 4.97 36.10
C VAL A 563 -3.14 6.22 35.39
N LEU A 564 -4.36 6.61 35.74
CA LEU A 564 -5.04 7.83 35.33
C LEU A 564 -4.89 8.89 36.42
N THR A 565 -4.44 10.08 36.03
CA THR A 565 -4.39 11.31 36.85
C THR A 565 -5.09 12.48 36.15
N MET A 566 -5.41 13.53 36.91
CA MET A 566 -6.14 14.71 36.41
C MET A 566 -5.30 15.98 36.63
N LEU A 567 -5.35 16.89 35.66
CA LEU A 567 -4.61 18.16 35.68
C LEU A 567 -5.52 19.32 35.26
N ASP A 568 -5.66 20.32 36.13
CA ASP A 568 -6.35 21.58 35.82
C ASP A 568 -5.37 22.56 35.15
N LEU A 569 -5.71 23.02 33.94
CA LEU A 569 -4.85 23.87 33.11
C LEU A 569 -4.91 25.35 33.51
N ASP A 570 -6.03 25.80 34.06
CA ASP A 570 -6.35 27.21 34.31
C ASP A 570 -6.09 27.64 35.76
N THR A 571 -5.02 27.11 36.36
CA THR A 571 -4.48 27.57 37.65
C THR A 571 -3.86 28.97 37.51
N HIS A 572 -4.72 29.98 37.41
CA HIS A 572 -4.34 31.38 37.57
C HIS A 572 -3.67 31.59 38.93
N LYS A 573 -2.34 31.75 38.92
CA LYS A 573 -1.60 32.33 40.05
C LYS A 573 -1.92 33.83 40.16
N GLY A 574 -3.13 34.14 40.59
CA GLY A 574 -3.47 35.43 41.16
C GLY A 574 -3.21 35.40 42.66
N SER A 575 -2.30 36.24 43.14
CA SER A 575 -2.33 36.68 44.54
C SER A 575 -3.67 37.37 44.83
N ASP A 576 -4.10 37.35 46.09
CA ASP A 576 -5.32 37.97 46.63
C ASP A 576 -6.66 37.30 46.31
N SER A 577 -6.97 36.24 47.06
CA SER A 577 -8.16 36.26 47.93
C SER A 577 -8.11 35.14 48.98
N LEU A 578 -8.40 35.47 50.25
CA LEU A 578 -8.60 34.45 51.28
C LEU A 578 -9.97 33.77 51.05
N ASN A 579 -9.95 32.44 51.02
CA ASN A 579 -11.06 31.46 51.03
C ASN A 579 -11.39 30.76 49.70
N THR A 580 -10.64 29.70 49.37
CA THR A 580 -11.23 28.40 48.97
C THR A 580 -10.20 27.27 49.05
N LYS A 581 -10.43 26.27 49.92
CA LYS A 581 -9.57 25.08 50.08
C LYS A 581 -9.88 23.99 49.03
N ILE A 582 -9.86 24.32 47.74
CA ILE A 582 -10.32 23.40 46.66
C ILE A 582 -9.20 23.08 45.64
N GLY A 583 -8.13 23.87 45.58
CA GLY A 583 -7.05 23.67 44.60
C GLY A 583 -6.09 22.50 44.83
N ASP A 584 -6.12 21.84 45.99
CA ASP A 584 -5.12 20.85 46.43
C ASP A 584 -5.55 19.37 46.28
N ASP A 585 -6.78 19.09 45.82
CA ASP A 585 -7.33 17.73 45.79
C ASP A 585 -7.38 17.08 44.39
N VAL A 586 -7.38 17.86 43.30
CA VAL A 586 -7.37 17.31 41.92
C VAL A 586 -6.08 16.53 41.63
N SER A 587 -4.94 17.00 42.16
CA SER A 587 -3.63 16.35 42.02
C SER A 587 -3.49 15.02 42.78
N LYS A 588 -4.43 14.70 43.68
CA LYS A 588 -4.49 13.43 44.43
C LYS A 588 -5.41 12.40 43.78
N PHE A 589 -6.13 12.76 42.72
CA PHE A 589 -7.02 11.84 42.03
C PHE A 589 -6.20 10.85 41.20
N GLU A 590 -6.11 9.61 41.69
CA GLU A 590 -5.48 8.49 40.98
C GLU A 590 -6.49 7.35 40.78
N ARG A 591 -6.56 6.81 39.56
CA ARG A 591 -7.23 5.55 39.24
C ARG A 591 -6.26 4.59 38.58
N LYS A 592 -6.28 3.31 38.98
CA LYS A 592 -5.36 2.27 38.49
C LYS A 592 -6.09 1.32 37.56
N ASP A 593 -5.34 0.64 36.69
CA ASP A 593 -5.86 -0.30 35.69
C ASP A 593 -6.84 0.32 34.67
N VAL A 594 -6.66 1.63 34.39
CA VAL A 594 -7.41 2.37 33.38
C VAL A 594 -6.72 2.26 32.02
N TRP A 595 -7.50 2.02 30.97
CA TRP A 595 -6.98 1.86 29.59
C TRP A 595 -7.74 2.67 28.53
N GLY A 596 -8.97 3.10 28.83
CA GLY A 596 -9.78 3.97 27.97
C GLY A 596 -10.21 5.22 28.72
N MET A 597 -10.26 6.35 28.02
CA MET A 597 -10.80 7.62 28.51
C MET A 597 -11.49 8.36 27.34
N CYS A 598 -12.62 9.02 27.61
CA CYS A 598 -13.30 9.90 26.67
C CYS A 598 -14.07 10.98 27.44
N TRP A 599 -13.72 12.25 27.23
CA TRP A 599 -14.52 13.37 27.70
C TRP A 599 -15.83 13.47 26.92
N ALA A 600 -16.88 13.97 27.56
CA ALA A 600 -18.10 14.33 26.86
C ALA A 600 -17.87 15.57 25.98
N GLN A 601 -18.46 15.58 24.79
CA GLN A 601 -18.30 16.67 23.83
C GLN A 601 -19.14 17.91 24.20
N ASP A 602 -20.20 17.70 24.97
CA ASP A 602 -21.20 18.69 25.40
C ASP A 602 -20.97 19.22 26.82
N ASN A 603 -20.40 18.42 27.73
CA ASN A 603 -20.26 18.76 29.15
C ASN A 603 -18.81 18.59 29.67
N PRO A 604 -18.13 19.68 30.12
CA PRO A 604 -16.74 19.63 30.55
C PRO A 604 -16.49 18.92 31.89
N LEU A 605 -17.56 18.53 32.60
CA LEU A 605 -17.49 17.80 33.86
C LEU A 605 -17.65 16.27 33.69
N LEU A 606 -18.07 15.79 32.51
CA LEU A 606 -18.37 14.37 32.30
C LEU A 606 -17.22 13.66 31.58
N LEU A 607 -16.71 12.60 32.19
CA LEU A 607 -15.59 11.80 31.69
C LEU A 607 -15.90 10.30 31.80
N ALA A 608 -15.99 9.61 30.68
CA ALA A 608 -16.12 8.15 30.65
C ALA A 608 -14.73 7.50 30.69
N ILE A 609 -14.52 6.54 31.60
CA ILE A 609 -13.27 5.77 31.72
C ILE A 609 -13.52 4.26 31.68
N MET A 610 -12.56 3.51 31.15
CA MET A 610 -12.56 2.03 31.18
C MET A 610 -11.53 1.53 32.19
N GLU A 611 -12.00 0.96 33.30
CA GLU A 611 -11.19 0.32 34.34
C GLU A 611 -11.39 -1.20 34.23
N LYS A 612 -10.35 -1.94 33.82
CA LYS A 612 -10.42 -3.40 33.53
C LYS A 612 -11.54 -3.78 32.54
N THR A 613 -12.70 -4.21 33.05
CA THR A 613 -13.91 -4.66 32.31
C THR A 613 -15.18 -3.90 32.72
N ARG A 614 -15.00 -2.72 33.32
CA ARG A 614 -16.07 -1.85 33.78
C ARG A 614 -15.85 -0.46 33.25
N MET A 615 -16.93 0.13 32.75
CA MET A 615 -17.00 1.55 32.45
C MET A 615 -17.45 2.29 33.69
N TYR A 616 -16.75 3.37 34.02
CA TYR A 616 -17.18 4.35 35.02
C TYR A 616 -17.42 5.68 34.31
N VAL A 617 -18.53 6.34 34.64
CA VAL A 617 -18.77 7.73 34.24
C VAL A 617 -18.43 8.59 35.45
N LEU A 618 -17.47 9.48 35.29
CA LEU A 618 -17.09 10.44 36.32
C LEU A 618 -17.85 11.75 36.10
N ARG A 619 -18.41 12.30 37.18
CA ARG A 619 -18.96 13.66 37.22
C ARG A 619 -18.05 14.52 38.08
N GLY A 620 -17.17 15.28 37.43
CA GLY A 620 -16.04 15.94 38.08
C GLY A 620 -15.01 14.92 38.54
N LEU A 621 -14.99 14.61 39.84
CA LEU A 621 -14.15 13.56 40.44
C LEU A 621 -14.97 12.36 40.95
N ASP A 622 -16.28 12.50 41.06
CA ASP A 622 -17.14 11.48 41.66
C ASP A 622 -17.55 10.41 40.64
N PRO A 623 -17.34 9.11 40.93
CA PRO A 623 -17.74 8.02 40.05
C PRO A 623 -19.23 7.71 40.19
N GLU A 624 -19.95 7.65 39.06
CA GLU A 624 -21.26 7.02 38.98
C GLU A 624 -21.15 5.47 39.02
N GLU A 625 -22.30 4.79 39.04
CA GLU A 625 -22.38 3.33 39.12
C GLU A 625 -21.70 2.64 37.92
N PRO A 626 -20.86 1.62 38.14
CA PRO A 626 -20.12 0.96 37.07
C PRO A 626 -21.03 0.18 36.12
N ILE A 627 -20.86 0.42 34.82
CA ILE A 627 -21.52 -0.35 33.76
C ILE A 627 -20.57 -1.47 33.31
N SER A 628 -21.06 -2.71 33.29
CA SER A 628 -20.30 -3.85 32.76
C SER A 628 -20.19 -3.75 31.24
N CYS A 629 -19.01 -3.39 30.74
CA CYS A 629 -18.72 -3.27 29.31
C CYS A 629 -17.23 -3.51 29.06
N TYR A 630 -16.90 -4.09 27.90
CA TYR A 630 -15.52 -4.29 27.43
C TYR A 630 -15.26 -3.66 26.05
N GLY A 631 -16.26 -2.98 25.48
CA GLY A 631 -16.12 -2.25 24.22
C GLY A 631 -15.22 -1.02 24.34
N TYR A 632 -14.66 -0.59 23.21
CA TYR A 632 -13.82 0.59 23.11
C TYR A 632 -14.71 1.84 22.96
N ILE A 633 -14.51 2.84 23.82
CA ILE A 633 -15.31 4.09 23.79
C ILE A 633 -15.01 4.86 22.50
N CYS A 634 -16.06 5.15 21.74
CA CYS A 634 -16.00 5.85 20.46
C CYS A 634 -16.35 7.33 20.60
N SER A 635 -17.44 7.64 21.30
CA SER A 635 -17.90 9.01 21.55
C SER A 635 -18.78 9.07 22.79
N PHE A 636 -18.73 10.20 23.50
CA PHE A 636 -19.62 10.53 24.60
C PHE A 636 -20.29 11.88 24.29
N GLN A 637 -21.61 11.84 24.06
CA GLN A 637 -22.42 12.99 23.68
C GLN A 637 -23.88 12.73 24.10
N ASP A 638 -24.62 13.76 24.48
CA ASP A 638 -26.05 13.69 24.78
C ASP A 638 -26.40 12.68 25.89
N LEU A 639 -25.51 12.52 26.87
CA LEU A 639 -25.62 11.51 27.96
C LEU A 639 -25.64 10.04 27.47
N GLU A 640 -25.20 9.80 26.24
CA GLU A 640 -25.06 8.48 25.62
C GLU A 640 -23.58 8.21 25.27
N ILE A 641 -23.11 7.02 25.62
CA ILE A 641 -21.72 6.58 25.39
C ILE A 641 -21.73 5.47 24.35
N ARG A 642 -21.27 5.78 23.14
CA ARG A 642 -21.14 4.82 22.05
C ARG A 642 -19.85 4.02 22.20
N CYS A 643 -19.97 2.70 22.16
CA CYS A 643 -18.86 1.75 22.23
C CYS A 643 -18.84 0.83 21.01
N VAL A 644 -17.66 0.33 20.63
CA VAL A 644 -17.50 -0.71 19.60
C VAL A 644 -16.74 -1.90 20.14
N LEU A 645 -17.20 -3.10 19.81
CA LEU A 645 -16.56 -4.38 20.09
C LEU A 645 -15.47 -4.68 19.05
N LEU A 646 -14.32 -3.99 19.16
CA LEU A 646 -13.23 -4.12 18.18
C LEU A 646 -12.58 -5.50 18.14
N ASP A 647 -12.54 -6.22 19.27
CA ASP A 647 -11.96 -7.56 19.32
C ASP A 647 -12.73 -8.51 18.37
N ASP A 648 -14.06 -8.56 18.52
CA ASP A 648 -14.98 -9.31 17.66
C ASP A 648 -14.88 -8.86 16.18
N LEU A 649 -14.79 -7.53 15.95
CA LEU A 649 -14.72 -6.93 14.61
C LEU A 649 -13.42 -7.27 13.86
N ILE A 650 -12.30 -7.37 14.57
CA ILE A 650 -10.98 -7.66 13.98
C ILE A 650 -10.75 -9.17 13.81
N GLU A 651 -11.34 -10.01 14.67
CA GLU A 651 -11.39 -11.46 14.44
C GLU A 651 -12.15 -11.78 13.14
N ARG A 652 -13.28 -11.11 12.90
CA ARG A 652 -14.20 -11.39 11.78
C ARG A 652 -14.56 -10.11 10.99
N PRO A 653 -13.63 -9.59 10.17
CA PRO A 653 -13.85 -8.37 9.39
C PRO A 653 -14.93 -8.53 8.30
N ASP A 654 -15.33 -9.76 7.97
CA ASP A 654 -16.34 -10.05 6.94
C ASP A 654 -17.78 -10.08 7.51
N GLU A 655 -17.98 -10.23 8.83
CA GLU A 655 -19.30 -10.38 9.46
C GLU A 655 -19.79 -9.08 10.16
N ILE A 656 -19.64 -7.93 9.48
CA ILE A 656 -19.94 -6.63 10.07
C ILE A 656 -21.46 -6.44 10.29
N LYS A 657 -21.85 -6.26 11.56
CA LYS A 657 -23.23 -6.10 12.02
C LYS A 657 -23.33 -4.97 13.04
N ASN A 658 -24.47 -4.26 13.04
CA ASN A 658 -24.72 -3.18 14.00
C ASN A 658 -24.73 -3.67 15.47
N ASP A 659 -24.91 -4.96 15.73
CA ASP A 659 -24.80 -5.59 17.05
C ASP A 659 -23.40 -5.46 17.71
N LEU A 660 -22.38 -5.07 16.94
CA LEU A 660 -21.03 -4.78 17.42
C LEU A 660 -20.89 -3.37 18.02
N ILE A 661 -21.92 -2.52 17.87
CA ILE A 661 -22.02 -1.19 18.47
C ILE A 661 -22.95 -1.27 19.68
N ILE A 662 -22.52 -0.69 20.79
CA ILE A 662 -23.28 -0.63 22.03
C ILE A 662 -23.39 0.83 22.44
N ASP A 663 -24.61 1.37 22.39
CA ASP A 663 -24.92 2.67 22.96
C ASP A 663 -25.36 2.47 24.43
N LEU A 664 -24.59 3.07 25.36
CA LEU A 664 -24.79 2.95 26.80
C LEU A 664 -25.33 4.26 27.38
N GLU A 665 -26.42 4.16 28.11
CA GLU A 665 -27.07 5.32 28.73
C GLU A 665 -26.50 5.59 30.13
N VAL A 666 -26.08 6.85 30.34
CA VAL A 666 -25.69 7.39 31.65
C VAL A 666 -26.88 7.33 32.62
N LYS A 667 -26.59 7.22 33.92
CA LYS A 667 -27.60 7.02 34.97
C LYS A 667 -28.75 8.04 34.90
N SER A 668 -28.44 9.32 34.73
CA SER A 668 -29.45 10.39 34.65
C SER A 668 -30.46 10.22 33.50
N LEU A 669 -30.05 9.69 32.35
CA LEU A 669 -30.94 9.42 31.22
C LEU A 669 -31.88 8.23 31.52
N ARG A 670 -31.33 7.17 32.11
CA ARG A 670 -32.07 5.96 32.51
C ARG A 670 -33.11 6.28 33.57
N ASP A 671 -32.71 6.95 34.65
CA ASP A 671 -33.56 7.34 35.77
C ASP A 671 -34.71 8.25 35.27
N THR A 672 -34.41 9.22 34.39
CA THR A 672 -35.43 10.09 33.78
C THR A 672 -36.46 9.30 32.97
N ARG A 673 -36.02 8.33 32.15
CA ARG A 673 -36.95 7.50 31.36
C ARG A 673 -37.80 6.60 32.25
N GLU A 674 -37.23 6.07 33.34
CA GLU A 674 -37.97 5.27 34.32
C GLU A 674 -39.03 6.10 35.07
N LEU A 675 -38.68 7.31 35.51
CA LEU A 675 -39.62 8.26 36.15
C LEU A 675 -40.79 8.61 35.21
N LEU A 676 -40.50 8.88 33.93
CA LEU A 676 -41.54 9.19 32.93
C LEU A 676 -42.44 8.00 32.63
N ALA A 677 -41.93 6.77 32.68
CA ALA A 677 -42.70 5.56 32.44
C ALA A 677 -43.56 5.14 33.64
N LYS A 678 -43.10 5.40 34.88
CA LYS A 678 -43.73 4.90 36.11
C LYS A 678 -44.52 5.92 36.92
N VAL A 679 -44.06 7.18 36.97
CA VAL A 679 -44.59 8.18 37.93
C VAL A 679 -45.17 9.41 37.23
N GLY A 680 -44.55 9.85 36.13
CA GLY A 680 -45.11 10.83 35.20
C GLY A 680 -44.38 12.18 35.13
N LEU A 681 -44.92 13.08 34.30
CA LEU A 681 -44.25 14.29 33.81
C LEU A 681 -43.77 15.26 34.90
N LYS A 682 -44.49 15.37 36.03
CA LYS A 682 -44.19 16.37 37.08
C LYS A 682 -42.92 16.05 37.86
N GLU A 683 -42.74 14.81 38.29
CA GLU A 683 -41.53 14.40 39.03
C GLU A 683 -40.31 14.33 38.12
N ALA A 684 -40.49 13.88 36.88
CA ALA A 684 -39.45 13.95 35.86
C ALA A 684 -38.98 15.39 35.62
N ASN A 685 -39.90 16.36 35.51
CA ASN A 685 -39.53 17.78 35.38
C ASN A 685 -38.68 18.27 36.57
N ASN A 686 -39.02 17.91 37.81
CA ASN A 686 -38.22 18.27 38.98
C ASN A 686 -36.80 17.66 38.92
N PHE A 687 -36.70 16.35 38.63
CA PHE A 687 -35.40 15.66 38.51
C PHE A 687 -34.49 16.27 37.42
N ILE A 688 -35.08 16.73 36.32
CA ILE A 688 -34.36 17.38 35.21
C ILE A 688 -33.98 18.83 35.57
N GLN A 689 -34.71 19.51 36.46
CA GLN A 689 -34.28 20.81 37.01
C GLN A 689 -33.06 20.65 37.93
N ASP A 690 -33.01 19.58 38.71
CA ASP A 690 -31.84 19.24 39.54
C ASP A 690 -30.63 18.79 38.70
N ASN A 691 -30.88 18.18 37.53
CA ASN A 691 -29.85 17.69 36.60
C ASN A 691 -30.06 18.28 35.19
N PRO A 692 -29.81 19.59 34.97
CA PRO A 692 -30.16 20.25 33.72
C PRO A 692 -29.28 19.78 32.56
N HIS A 693 -29.89 19.15 31.55
CA HIS A 693 -29.22 18.77 30.30
C HIS A 693 -30.18 18.89 29.09
N PRO A 694 -29.76 19.42 27.93
CA PRO A 694 -30.62 19.56 26.75
C PRO A 694 -31.31 18.25 26.32
N ARG A 695 -30.58 17.12 26.31
CA ARG A 695 -31.16 15.79 26.02
C ARG A 695 -32.33 15.42 26.94
N LEU A 696 -32.23 15.72 28.23
CA LEU A 696 -33.25 15.38 29.22
C LEU A 696 -34.49 16.25 29.04
N TRP A 697 -34.31 17.56 28.84
CA TRP A 697 -35.39 18.47 28.48
C TRP A 697 -36.10 18.04 27.18
N ARG A 698 -35.36 17.56 26.18
CA ARG A 698 -35.94 17.04 24.95
C ARG A 698 -36.78 15.78 25.21
N LEU A 699 -36.28 14.84 26.01
CA LEU A 699 -37.02 13.61 26.37
C LEU A 699 -38.31 13.93 27.17
N LEU A 700 -38.28 14.95 28.04
CA LEU A 700 -39.48 15.50 28.69
C LEU A 700 -40.45 16.12 27.67
N ALA A 701 -39.97 16.89 26.70
CA ALA A 701 -40.81 17.48 25.66
C ALA A 701 -41.46 16.41 24.76
N GLU A 702 -40.71 15.39 24.34
CA GLU A 702 -41.20 14.28 23.51
C GLU A 702 -42.27 13.45 24.24
N SER A 703 -42.12 13.23 25.56
CA SER A 703 -43.13 12.54 26.36
C SER A 703 -44.36 13.41 26.64
N ALA A 704 -44.19 14.70 26.92
CA ALA A 704 -45.29 15.66 27.04
C ALA A 704 -46.13 15.77 25.75
N LEU A 705 -45.47 15.84 24.58
CA LEU A 705 -46.13 15.84 23.27
C LEU A 705 -46.96 14.58 23.01
N LYS A 706 -46.48 13.39 23.40
CA LYS A 706 -47.25 12.13 23.29
C LYS A 706 -48.52 12.14 24.14
N VAL A 707 -48.49 12.81 25.30
CA VAL A 707 -49.64 13.00 26.20
C VAL A 707 -50.53 14.19 25.76
N LEU A 708 -50.09 14.98 24.78
CA LEU A 708 -50.69 16.24 24.31
C LEU A 708 -50.67 17.39 25.35
N ASP A 709 -49.76 17.34 26.34
CA ASP A 709 -49.50 18.46 27.24
C ASP A 709 -48.60 19.49 26.53
N LEU A 710 -49.24 20.45 25.87
CA LEU A 710 -48.56 21.48 25.08
C LEU A 710 -47.86 22.54 25.94
N GLU A 711 -48.18 22.67 27.23
CA GLU A 711 -47.56 23.67 28.12
C GLU A 711 -46.23 23.18 28.66
N THR A 712 -46.17 21.95 29.18
CA THR A 712 -44.88 21.37 29.60
C THR A 712 -43.98 21.10 28.39
N ALA A 713 -44.54 20.73 27.24
CA ALA A 713 -43.78 20.61 25.99
C ALA A 713 -43.18 21.95 25.51
N GLU A 714 -43.93 23.07 25.51
CA GLU A 714 -43.37 24.37 25.10
C GLU A 714 -42.26 24.82 26.06
N ASN A 715 -42.48 24.67 27.38
CA ASN A 715 -41.47 25.00 28.39
C ASN A 715 -40.18 24.17 28.23
N ALA A 716 -40.31 22.87 27.98
CA ALA A 716 -39.18 21.98 27.78
C ALA A 716 -38.44 22.28 26.46
N MET A 717 -39.15 22.52 25.34
CA MET A 717 -38.53 22.91 24.07
C MET A 717 -37.81 24.26 24.14
N VAL A 718 -38.33 25.22 24.94
CA VAL A 718 -37.64 26.49 25.22
C VAL A 718 -36.32 26.25 25.96
N ARG A 719 -36.28 25.32 26.94
CA ARG A 719 -35.03 24.92 27.63
C ARG A 719 -34.04 24.19 26.70
N CYS A 720 -34.52 23.49 25.69
CA CYS A 720 -33.71 22.90 24.61
C CYS A 720 -33.23 23.90 23.56
N MET A 721 -33.76 25.13 23.55
CA MET A 721 -33.60 26.10 22.45
C MET A 721 -34.11 25.58 21.08
N ASP A 722 -35.04 24.62 21.07
CA ASP A 722 -35.61 24.06 19.83
C ASP A 722 -36.74 24.94 19.28
N TYR A 723 -36.34 25.89 18.43
CA TYR A 723 -37.25 26.80 17.75
C TYR A 723 -38.25 26.09 16.81
N LEU A 724 -37.87 24.97 16.20
CA LEU A 724 -38.74 24.21 15.29
C LEU A 724 -39.84 23.50 16.09
N GLY A 725 -39.49 22.91 17.24
CA GLY A 725 -40.45 22.37 18.21
C GLY A 725 -41.45 23.42 18.68
N ILE A 726 -41.01 24.63 18.99
CA ILE A 726 -41.89 25.74 19.41
C ILE A 726 -42.84 26.17 18.28
N GLN A 727 -42.34 26.33 17.05
CA GLN A 727 -43.20 26.63 15.88
C GLN A 727 -44.22 25.51 15.64
N PHE A 728 -43.80 24.25 15.77
CA PHE A 728 -44.67 23.09 15.62
C PHE A 728 -45.77 23.04 16.68
N ILE A 729 -45.45 23.28 17.96
CA ILE A 729 -46.45 23.38 19.05
C ILE A 729 -47.46 24.50 18.77
N LYS A 730 -47.01 25.67 18.29
CA LYS A 730 -47.90 26.78 17.91
C LYS A 730 -48.81 26.42 16.74
N ARG A 731 -48.34 25.62 15.78
CA ARG A 731 -49.17 25.05 14.71
C ARG A 731 -50.18 24.03 15.25
N LEU A 732 -49.78 23.12 16.14
CA LEU A 732 -50.66 22.12 16.76
C LEU A 732 -51.81 22.75 17.54
N ARG A 733 -51.60 23.91 18.19
CA ARG A 733 -52.68 24.67 18.86
C ARG A 733 -53.82 25.08 17.90
N ASN A 734 -53.53 25.26 16.62
CA ASN A 734 -54.54 25.62 15.61
C ASN A 734 -55.27 24.40 15.02
N VAL A 735 -54.77 23.18 15.24
CA VAL A 735 -55.40 21.93 14.81
C VAL A 735 -56.50 21.57 15.80
N HIS A 736 -57.71 21.30 15.32
CA HIS A 736 -58.87 21.04 16.19
C HIS A 736 -59.15 19.54 16.42
N ASN A 737 -58.67 18.65 15.55
CA ASN A 737 -58.88 17.21 15.67
C ASN A 737 -57.70 16.55 16.42
N ASP A 738 -57.97 15.92 17.56
CA ASP A 738 -56.94 15.29 18.41
C ASP A 738 -56.29 14.03 17.79
N GLN A 739 -56.99 13.30 16.92
CA GLN A 739 -56.35 12.22 16.15
C GLN A 739 -55.37 12.78 15.12
N LEU A 740 -55.72 13.91 14.48
CA LEU A 740 -54.81 14.61 13.56
C LEU A 740 -53.61 15.19 14.33
N LYS A 741 -53.81 15.75 15.54
CA LYS A 741 -52.69 16.17 16.42
C LYS A 741 -51.77 15.00 16.71
N LYS A 742 -52.31 13.82 17.08
CA LYS A 742 -51.51 12.62 17.35
C LYS A 742 -50.75 12.16 16.10
N ALA A 743 -51.35 12.22 14.91
CA ALA A 743 -50.68 11.90 13.65
C ALA A 743 -49.56 12.91 13.29
N GLU A 744 -49.81 14.22 13.46
CA GLU A 744 -48.79 15.26 13.27
C GLU A 744 -47.67 15.16 14.31
N VAL A 745 -47.98 14.87 15.59
CA VAL A 745 -46.99 14.63 16.66
C VAL A 745 -46.15 13.40 16.37
N ALA A 746 -46.76 12.26 16.00
CA ALA A 746 -46.03 11.06 15.63
C ALA A 746 -45.10 11.32 14.43
N ALA A 747 -45.56 12.08 13.43
CA ALA A 747 -44.73 12.48 12.30
C ALA A 747 -43.58 13.42 12.71
N PHE A 748 -43.79 14.35 13.63
CA PHE A 748 -42.75 15.24 14.14
C PHE A 748 -41.69 14.50 14.97
N LEU A 749 -42.10 13.50 15.75
CA LEU A 749 -41.21 12.65 16.55
C LEU A 749 -40.45 11.59 15.74
N GLY A 750 -40.69 11.49 14.42
CA GLY A 750 -40.07 10.50 13.55
C GLY A 750 -40.76 9.12 13.53
N ASN A 751 -41.86 8.95 14.26
CA ASN A 751 -42.68 7.73 14.27
C ASN A 751 -43.61 7.66 13.04
N TYR A 752 -43.03 7.65 11.84
CA TYR A 752 -43.77 7.75 10.59
C TYR A 752 -44.74 6.60 10.33
N ASP A 753 -44.44 5.39 10.82
CA ASP A 753 -45.34 4.23 10.71
C ASP A 753 -46.59 4.36 11.59
N GLU A 754 -46.47 4.98 12.77
CA GLU A 754 -47.62 5.30 13.63
C GLU A 754 -48.44 6.44 13.04
N ALA A 755 -47.77 7.48 12.53
CA ALA A 755 -48.43 8.58 11.83
C ALA A 755 -49.19 8.10 10.59
N GLU A 756 -48.59 7.21 9.79
CA GLU A 756 -49.25 6.61 8.62
C GLU A 756 -50.50 5.83 9.00
N LYS A 757 -50.44 4.99 10.03
CA LYS A 757 -51.61 4.27 10.55
C LYS A 757 -52.72 5.24 10.95
N LEU A 758 -52.39 6.27 11.73
CA LEU A 758 -53.36 7.29 12.14
C LEU A 758 -53.95 8.06 10.94
N TYR A 759 -53.20 8.34 9.89
CA TYR A 759 -53.74 8.94 8.66
C TYR A 759 -54.64 7.98 7.87
N LEU A 760 -54.36 6.68 7.89
CA LEU A 760 -55.18 5.65 7.24
C LEU A 760 -56.47 5.36 8.05
N ASP A 761 -56.40 5.34 9.37
CA ASP A 761 -57.56 5.23 10.28
C ASP A 761 -58.52 6.42 10.14
N MET A 762 -58.02 7.56 9.67
CA MET A 762 -58.79 8.75 9.32
C MET A 762 -59.24 8.80 7.84
N ASP A 763 -59.03 7.74 7.06
CA ASP A 763 -59.23 7.67 5.59
C ASP A 763 -58.45 8.73 4.77
N ARG A 764 -57.49 9.44 5.38
CA ARG A 764 -56.69 10.52 4.75
C ARG A 764 -55.41 10.00 4.10
N ARG A 765 -55.56 9.05 3.17
CA ARG A 765 -54.43 8.44 2.43
C ARG A 765 -53.55 9.47 1.71
N ASP A 766 -54.11 10.59 1.25
CA ASP A 766 -53.34 11.67 0.60
C ASP A 766 -52.31 12.30 1.55
N LEU A 767 -52.64 12.40 2.84
CA LEU A 767 -51.70 12.89 3.86
C LEU A 767 -50.60 11.86 4.15
N ALA A 768 -50.94 10.56 4.16
CA ALA A 768 -49.94 9.49 4.26
C ALA A 768 -49.00 9.46 3.04
N ILE A 769 -49.53 9.61 1.82
CA ILE A 769 -48.73 9.68 0.58
C ILE A 769 -47.83 10.91 0.59
N THR A 770 -48.36 12.10 0.90
CA THR A 770 -47.55 13.33 0.94
C THR A 770 -46.54 13.35 2.09
N LEU A 771 -46.82 12.67 3.21
CA LEU A 771 -45.83 12.40 4.26
C LEU A 771 -44.68 11.56 3.70
N ARG A 772 -44.96 10.38 3.13
CA ARG A 772 -43.92 9.47 2.58
C ARG A 772 -43.14 10.09 1.42
N GLN A 773 -43.78 10.89 0.57
CA GLN A 773 -43.10 11.67 -0.48
C GLN A 773 -42.11 12.68 0.10
N LYS A 774 -42.46 13.41 1.18
CA LYS A 774 -41.54 14.34 1.87
C LYS A 774 -40.36 13.63 2.52
N LEU A 775 -40.54 12.38 2.93
CA LEU A 775 -39.49 11.52 3.49
C LEU A 775 -38.62 10.85 2.41
N GLY A 776 -39.01 10.92 1.14
CA GLY A 776 -38.33 10.21 0.04
C GLY A 776 -38.58 8.70 0.01
N ASP A 777 -39.52 8.17 0.81
CA ASP A 777 -39.88 6.75 0.84
C ASP A 777 -40.86 6.41 -0.29
N TYR A 778 -40.36 6.48 -1.53
CA TYR A 778 -41.17 6.24 -2.72
C TYR A 778 -41.63 4.77 -2.85
N PHE A 779 -40.95 3.81 -2.20
CA PHE A 779 -41.42 2.42 -2.15
C PHE A 779 -42.75 2.31 -1.41
N ARG A 780 -42.86 2.92 -0.22
CA ARG A 780 -44.11 2.94 0.53
C ARG A 780 -45.17 3.77 -0.17
N VAL A 781 -44.81 4.87 -0.83
CA VAL A 781 -45.73 5.63 -1.71
C VAL A 781 -46.36 4.74 -2.78
N VAL A 782 -45.58 3.94 -3.50
CA VAL A 782 -46.10 3.03 -4.55
C VAL A 782 -47.01 1.95 -3.94
N GLN A 783 -46.70 1.43 -2.75
CA GLN A 783 -47.59 0.49 -2.05
C GLN A 783 -48.93 1.15 -1.68
N LEU A 784 -48.89 2.35 -1.08
CA LEU A 784 -50.09 3.11 -0.71
C LEU A 784 -50.94 3.47 -1.93
N MET A 785 -50.33 3.83 -3.07
CA MET A 785 -51.02 4.07 -4.32
C MET A 785 -51.68 2.80 -4.89
N LYS A 786 -51.02 1.65 -4.83
CA LYS A 786 -51.56 0.35 -5.30
C LYS A 786 -52.70 -0.20 -4.43
N MET A 787 -52.71 0.11 -3.13
CA MET A 787 -53.78 -0.28 -2.21
C MET A 787 -55.05 0.56 -2.35
N GLY A 788 -55.07 1.55 -3.26
CA GLY A 788 -56.20 2.45 -3.48
C GLY A 788 -56.68 2.48 -4.93
N ILE A 789 -57.98 2.74 -5.11
CA ILE A 789 -58.58 3.09 -6.40
C ILE A 789 -58.36 4.61 -6.58
N GLY A 790 -57.31 5.02 -7.31
CA GLY A 790 -57.11 6.45 -7.62
C GLY A 790 -55.69 6.97 -7.88
N GLY A 791 -54.65 6.13 -7.87
CA GLY A 791 -53.31 6.58 -8.29
C GLY A 791 -53.28 6.93 -9.78
N SER A 792 -52.98 8.19 -10.13
CA SER A 792 -52.85 8.57 -11.54
C SER A 792 -51.55 8.01 -12.14
N ASP A 793 -51.60 7.50 -13.38
CA ASP A 793 -50.43 6.86 -14.02
C ASP A 793 -49.19 7.76 -14.03
N LYS A 794 -49.38 9.07 -14.25
CA LYS A 794 -48.29 10.07 -14.21
C LYS A 794 -47.62 10.18 -12.83
N GLN A 795 -48.37 10.01 -11.74
CA GLN A 795 -47.80 9.99 -10.39
C GLN A 795 -47.06 8.68 -10.11
N MET A 796 -47.51 7.55 -10.69
CA MET A 796 -46.76 6.29 -10.62
C MET A 796 -45.47 6.32 -11.46
N GLU A 797 -45.53 6.83 -12.71
CA GLU A 797 -44.33 7.08 -13.53
C GLU A 797 -43.34 7.99 -12.80
N HIS A 798 -43.81 9.06 -12.14
CA HIS A 798 -42.95 9.92 -11.31
C HIS A 798 -42.34 9.18 -10.11
N ALA A 799 -43.13 8.38 -9.38
CA ALA A 799 -42.66 7.61 -8.24
C ALA A 799 -41.62 6.55 -8.63
N PHE A 800 -41.83 5.83 -9.74
CA PHE A 800 -40.84 4.88 -10.26
C PHE A 800 -39.55 5.56 -10.70
N ASN A 801 -39.64 6.72 -11.38
CA ASN A 801 -38.46 7.51 -11.71
C ASN A 801 -37.69 7.97 -10.46
N LYS A 802 -38.38 8.30 -9.36
CA LYS A 802 -37.75 8.67 -8.09
C LYS A 802 -37.15 7.48 -7.32
N ILE A 803 -37.72 6.29 -7.44
CA ILE A 803 -37.10 5.05 -6.95
C ILE A 803 -35.81 4.75 -7.75
N GLY A 804 -35.87 4.89 -9.08
CA GLY A 804 -34.71 4.75 -9.96
C GLY A 804 -33.58 5.74 -9.61
N ASP A 805 -33.93 7.01 -9.32
CA ASP A 805 -32.98 8.02 -8.85
C ASP A 805 -32.26 7.55 -7.56
N SER A 806 -33.03 7.06 -6.57
CA SER A 806 -32.46 6.59 -5.30
C SER A 806 -31.54 5.38 -5.45
N PHE A 807 -31.84 4.45 -6.37
CA PHE A 807 -30.94 3.33 -6.68
C PHE A 807 -29.67 3.77 -7.43
N ALA A 808 -29.79 4.73 -8.35
CA ALA A 808 -28.64 5.29 -9.07
C ALA A 808 -27.68 6.05 -8.16
N GLU A 809 -28.20 6.83 -7.20
CA GLU A 809 -27.40 7.50 -6.14
C GLU A 809 -26.65 6.48 -5.27
N ARG A 810 -27.24 5.30 -5.03
CA ARG A 810 -26.63 4.17 -4.31
C ARG A 810 -25.75 3.28 -5.19
N GLN A 811 -25.53 3.65 -6.46
CA GLN A 811 -24.78 2.87 -7.46
C GLN A 811 -25.34 1.46 -7.77
N ASN A 812 -26.58 1.16 -7.38
CA ASN A 812 -27.26 -0.08 -7.78
C ASN A 812 -27.97 0.14 -9.12
N TRP A 813 -27.22 -0.04 -10.20
CA TRP A 813 -27.71 0.24 -11.56
C TRP A 813 -28.74 -0.79 -12.06
N GLU A 814 -28.74 -2.03 -11.55
CA GLU A 814 -29.71 -3.06 -11.91
C GLU A 814 -31.11 -2.72 -11.40
N GLY A 815 -31.22 -2.37 -10.12
CA GLY A 815 -32.46 -1.86 -9.55
C GLY A 815 -32.91 -0.59 -10.26
N ALA A 816 -31.99 0.35 -10.51
CA ALA A 816 -32.31 1.58 -11.23
C ALA A 816 -32.89 1.31 -12.63
N ARG A 817 -32.30 0.39 -13.41
CA ARG A 817 -32.82 -0.05 -14.73
C ARG A 817 -34.26 -0.51 -14.63
N GLU A 818 -34.58 -1.44 -13.73
CA GLU A 818 -35.92 -2.02 -13.60
C GLU A 818 -37.00 -0.94 -13.31
N TYR A 819 -36.65 0.05 -12.49
CA TYR A 819 -37.56 1.15 -12.16
C TYR A 819 -37.63 2.25 -13.23
N TYR A 820 -36.56 2.54 -13.98
CA TYR A 820 -36.63 3.45 -15.12
C TYR A 820 -37.35 2.85 -16.33
N GLU A 821 -37.31 1.54 -16.51
CA GLU A 821 -38.09 0.81 -17.52
C GLU A 821 -39.59 0.93 -17.21
N LYS A 822 -39.99 0.68 -15.95
CA LYS A 822 -41.35 0.95 -15.45
C LYS A 822 -41.75 2.43 -15.51
N GLY A 823 -40.79 3.33 -15.30
CA GLY A 823 -40.95 4.79 -15.38
C GLY A 823 -40.82 5.38 -16.80
N ARG A 824 -40.61 4.55 -17.83
CA ARG A 824 -40.48 4.90 -19.26
C ARG A 824 -39.44 5.99 -19.58
N ASN A 825 -38.36 6.06 -18.82
CA ASN A 825 -37.35 7.13 -18.95
C ASN A 825 -36.10 6.68 -19.71
N LEU A 826 -36.13 6.81 -21.04
CA LEU A 826 -35.07 6.37 -21.94
C LEU A 826 -33.71 7.04 -21.67
N GLU A 827 -33.67 8.31 -21.28
CA GLU A 827 -32.39 9.02 -21.05
C GLU A 827 -31.62 8.43 -19.87
N LYS A 828 -32.32 8.13 -18.76
CA LYS A 828 -31.71 7.49 -17.59
C LYS A 828 -31.45 6.01 -17.82
N LEU A 829 -32.31 5.33 -18.59
CA LEU A 829 -32.10 3.95 -19.01
C LEU A 829 -30.79 3.76 -19.81
N ILE A 830 -30.49 4.68 -20.75
CA ILE A 830 -29.22 4.73 -21.50
C ILE A 830 -28.01 4.82 -20.55
N GLN A 831 -28.10 5.66 -19.51
CA GLN A 831 -27.04 5.78 -18.50
C GLN A 831 -26.90 4.49 -17.67
N CYS A 832 -28.00 3.84 -17.29
CA CYS A 832 -27.99 2.55 -16.61
C CYS A 832 -27.34 1.45 -17.47
N TYR A 833 -27.71 1.32 -18.75
CA TYR A 833 -27.08 0.32 -19.63
C TYR A 833 -25.57 0.55 -19.78
N TYR A 834 -25.14 1.81 -19.90
CA TYR A 834 -23.71 2.14 -19.96
C TYR A 834 -22.98 1.80 -18.65
N LYS A 835 -23.63 1.96 -17.48
CA LYS A 835 -23.07 1.63 -16.16
C LYS A 835 -23.12 0.15 -15.79
N LEU A 836 -24.03 -0.61 -16.39
CA LEU A 836 -24.14 -2.06 -16.28
C LEU A 836 -23.32 -2.82 -17.33
N GLU A 837 -22.64 -2.11 -18.23
CA GLU A 837 -21.91 -2.68 -19.37
C GLU A 837 -22.79 -3.51 -20.34
N ASP A 838 -24.13 -3.29 -20.31
CA ASP A 838 -25.10 -3.88 -21.23
C ASP A 838 -25.12 -3.09 -22.56
N PHE A 839 -24.01 -3.18 -23.28
CA PHE A 839 -23.80 -2.41 -24.51
C PHE A 839 -24.67 -2.89 -25.69
N ILE A 840 -25.24 -4.09 -25.60
CA ILE A 840 -26.16 -4.63 -26.61
C ILE A 840 -27.51 -3.90 -26.51
N GLN A 841 -28.07 -3.78 -25.31
CA GLN A 841 -29.30 -2.99 -25.13
C GLN A 841 -29.05 -1.51 -25.39
N LEU A 842 -27.89 -0.97 -24.99
CA LEU A 842 -27.48 0.40 -25.35
C LEU A 842 -27.49 0.63 -26.86
N ALA A 843 -26.93 -0.29 -27.66
CA ALA A 843 -26.98 -0.21 -29.12
C ALA A 843 -28.43 -0.29 -29.65
N GLY A 844 -29.28 -1.15 -29.07
CA GLY A 844 -30.71 -1.22 -29.40
C GLY A 844 -31.49 0.09 -29.16
N THR A 845 -31.06 0.94 -28.21
CA THR A 845 -31.69 2.27 -28.02
C THR A 845 -31.48 3.20 -29.22
N VAL A 846 -30.44 3.00 -30.04
CA VAL A 846 -30.17 3.82 -31.24
C VAL A 846 -31.32 3.71 -32.24
N ASP A 847 -31.95 2.54 -32.37
CA ASP A 847 -33.07 2.32 -33.27
C ASP A 847 -34.37 2.97 -32.77
N GLN A 848 -34.59 2.94 -31.45
CA GLN A 848 -35.75 3.54 -30.78
C GLN A 848 -35.73 5.07 -30.82
N LEU A 849 -34.56 5.69 -30.93
CA LEU A 849 -34.39 7.14 -30.98
C LEU A 849 -34.68 7.72 -32.37
N PRO A 850 -35.38 8.88 -32.47
CA PRO A 850 -35.65 9.53 -33.75
C PRO A 850 -34.38 10.18 -34.32
N ASP A 851 -34.33 10.25 -35.65
CA ASP A 851 -33.22 10.83 -36.43
C ASP A 851 -32.86 12.25 -35.97
N LYS A 852 -31.57 12.59 -36.01
CA LYS A 852 -31.01 13.88 -35.56
C LYS A 852 -31.25 14.26 -34.09
N SER A 853 -31.82 13.39 -33.26
CA SER A 853 -31.96 13.67 -31.83
C SER A 853 -30.59 13.88 -31.15
N PRO A 854 -30.46 14.82 -30.19
CA PRO A 854 -29.18 15.10 -29.54
C PRO A 854 -28.67 13.91 -28.71
N ILE A 855 -29.58 13.04 -28.28
CA ILE A 855 -29.29 11.80 -27.52
C ILE A 855 -28.49 10.81 -28.38
N LEU A 856 -28.71 10.76 -29.71
CA LEU A 856 -27.89 9.92 -30.59
C LEU A 856 -26.39 10.30 -30.52
N LYS A 857 -26.07 11.59 -30.33
CA LYS A 857 -24.68 12.05 -30.20
C LYS A 857 -24.03 11.63 -28.88
N THR A 858 -24.79 11.52 -27.80
CA THR A 858 -24.28 11.03 -26.50
C THR A 858 -24.13 9.51 -26.52
N VAL A 859 -25.11 8.77 -27.04
CA VAL A 859 -25.05 7.31 -27.23
C VAL A 859 -23.89 6.92 -28.18
N ALA A 860 -23.73 7.61 -29.32
CA ALA A 860 -22.60 7.38 -30.22
C ALA A 860 -21.25 7.58 -29.54
N ARG A 861 -21.13 8.60 -28.66
CA ARG A 861 -19.91 8.84 -27.89
C ARG A 861 -19.65 7.74 -26.86
N MET A 862 -20.69 7.26 -26.18
CA MET A 862 -20.61 6.14 -25.23
C MET A 862 -20.19 4.82 -25.91
N LEU A 863 -20.81 4.47 -27.04
CA LEU A 863 -20.41 3.31 -27.85
C LEU A 863 -18.97 3.46 -28.37
N ALA A 864 -18.56 4.67 -28.74
CA ALA A 864 -17.22 4.98 -29.19
C ALA A 864 -16.15 5.07 -28.08
N SER A 865 -16.52 5.12 -26.79
CA SER A 865 -15.58 4.97 -25.66
C SER A 865 -15.43 3.51 -25.24
N VAL A 866 -16.44 2.67 -25.50
CA VAL A 866 -16.39 1.21 -25.30
C VAL A 866 -15.63 0.50 -26.43
N GLY A 867 -15.57 1.10 -27.62
CA GLY A 867 -14.89 0.54 -28.80
C GLY A 867 -15.82 -0.12 -29.82
N MET A 868 -17.14 0.00 -29.65
CA MET A 868 -18.15 -0.51 -30.59
C MET A 868 -18.24 0.39 -31.84
N CYS A 869 -17.21 0.30 -32.69
CA CYS A 869 -17.00 1.22 -33.81
C CYS A 869 -18.17 1.25 -34.80
N SER A 870 -18.66 0.09 -35.26
CA SER A 870 -19.75 0.01 -36.23
C SER A 870 -21.07 0.63 -35.74
N GLN A 871 -21.43 0.40 -34.48
CA GLN A 871 -22.65 0.91 -33.87
C GLN A 871 -22.52 2.41 -33.58
N ALA A 872 -21.34 2.88 -33.14
CA ALA A 872 -21.06 4.30 -32.99
C ALA A 872 -21.10 5.04 -34.33
N VAL A 873 -20.55 4.46 -35.40
CA VAL A 873 -20.62 4.99 -36.77
C VAL A 873 -22.06 5.06 -37.25
N ALA A 874 -22.86 4.00 -37.06
CA ALA A 874 -24.29 4.01 -37.39
C ALA A 874 -25.06 5.13 -36.66
N ALA A 875 -24.81 5.31 -35.36
CA ALA A 875 -25.41 6.38 -34.57
C ALA A 875 -24.95 7.79 -35.01
N TYR A 876 -23.67 7.98 -35.37
CA TYR A 876 -23.18 9.24 -35.94
C TYR A 876 -23.75 9.53 -37.33
N ILE A 877 -23.98 8.51 -38.17
CA ILE A 877 -24.65 8.65 -39.46
C ILE A 877 -26.14 9.00 -39.27
N LYS A 878 -26.85 8.36 -38.34
CA LYS A 878 -28.26 8.68 -37.97
C LYS A 878 -28.40 10.09 -37.36
N TYR A 879 -27.34 10.59 -36.73
CA TYR A 879 -27.23 11.99 -36.29
C TYR A 879 -26.88 12.96 -37.44
N GLY A 880 -26.12 12.50 -38.45
CA GLY A 880 -25.74 13.26 -39.64
C GLY A 880 -24.30 13.79 -39.66
N ASP A 881 -23.40 13.31 -38.79
CA ASP A 881 -22.02 13.80 -38.67
C ASP A 881 -20.99 12.72 -39.13
N VAL A 882 -20.72 12.71 -40.43
CA VAL A 882 -19.78 11.76 -41.06
C VAL A 882 -18.33 12.03 -40.64
N LYS A 883 -17.97 13.26 -40.26
CA LYS A 883 -16.60 13.60 -39.82
C LYS A 883 -16.29 12.89 -38.50
N LEU A 884 -17.17 13.02 -37.50
CA LEU A 884 -17.04 12.31 -36.23
C LEU A 884 -17.08 10.78 -36.39
N ALA A 885 -17.77 10.26 -37.40
CA ALA A 885 -17.74 8.83 -37.72
C ALA A 885 -16.35 8.38 -38.20
N VAL A 886 -15.76 9.07 -39.18
CA VAL A 886 -14.40 8.78 -39.68
C VAL A 886 -13.35 8.97 -38.58
N ASP A 887 -13.40 10.08 -37.82
CA ASP A 887 -12.50 10.32 -36.69
C ASP A 887 -12.63 9.24 -35.60
N THR A 888 -13.81 8.66 -35.42
CA THR A 888 -14.03 7.54 -34.50
C THR A 888 -13.43 6.24 -35.01
N CYS A 889 -13.52 5.94 -36.31
CA CYS A 889 -12.80 4.81 -36.90
C CYS A 889 -11.28 4.96 -36.76
N VAL A 890 -10.73 6.16 -37.01
CA VAL A 890 -9.30 6.46 -36.83
C VAL A 890 -8.87 6.29 -35.38
N ARG A 891 -9.61 6.88 -34.43
CA ARG A 891 -9.34 6.79 -32.99
C ARG A 891 -9.43 5.38 -32.43
N LEU A 892 -10.26 4.52 -33.03
CA LEU A 892 -10.40 3.10 -32.69
C LEU A 892 -9.54 2.18 -33.58
N ASN A 893 -8.61 2.72 -34.38
CA ASN A 893 -7.70 2.00 -35.27
C ASN A 893 -8.39 1.11 -36.35
N HIS A 894 -9.66 1.37 -36.67
CA HIS A 894 -10.38 0.71 -37.78
C HIS A 894 -10.11 1.44 -39.11
N TRP A 895 -8.87 1.37 -39.57
CA TRP A 895 -8.37 2.10 -40.73
C TRP A 895 -9.09 1.76 -42.04
N ASP A 896 -9.45 0.49 -42.27
CA ASP A 896 -10.13 0.07 -43.51
C ASP A 896 -11.52 0.72 -43.62
N GLN A 897 -12.30 0.69 -42.53
CA GLN A 897 -13.60 1.37 -42.44
C GLN A 897 -13.45 2.89 -42.57
N ALA A 898 -12.43 3.49 -41.95
CA ALA A 898 -12.16 4.93 -42.08
C ALA A 898 -11.89 5.33 -43.54
N ILE A 899 -11.11 4.52 -44.26
CA ILE A 899 -10.75 4.75 -45.66
C ILE A 899 -11.96 4.56 -46.58
N ASP A 900 -12.78 3.53 -46.36
CA ASP A 900 -13.95 3.29 -47.19
C ASP A 900 -15.08 4.31 -46.94
N LEU A 901 -15.25 4.78 -45.70
CA LEU A 901 -16.06 5.97 -45.39
C LEU A 901 -15.50 7.23 -46.07
N ALA A 902 -14.19 7.48 -45.99
CA ALA A 902 -13.58 8.64 -46.64
C ALA A 902 -13.70 8.63 -48.18
N LYS A 903 -13.64 7.45 -48.82
CA LYS A 903 -13.87 7.26 -50.26
C LYS A 903 -15.35 7.45 -50.63
N THR A 904 -16.26 6.78 -49.94
CA THR A 904 -17.71 6.83 -50.24
C THR A 904 -18.26 8.25 -50.10
N TYR A 905 -17.80 9.00 -49.10
CA TYR A 905 -18.17 10.40 -48.89
C TYR A 905 -17.19 11.42 -49.50
N LYS A 906 -16.21 10.98 -50.33
CA LYS A 906 -15.25 11.81 -51.08
C LYS A 906 -14.57 12.92 -50.27
N MET A 907 -13.94 12.56 -49.16
CA MET A 907 -13.21 13.52 -48.31
C MET A 907 -11.90 14.01 -48.95
N ALA A 908 -11.58 15.30 -48.77
CA ALA A 908 -10.38 15.92 -49.36
C ALA A 908 -9.05 15.55 -48.66
N GLN A 909 -9.08 15.14 -47.39
CA GLN A 909 -7.89 14.96 -46.54
C GLN A 909 -7.29 13.53 -46.56
N ILE A 910 -7.46 12.78 -47.65
CA ILE A 910 -6.99 11.39 -47.75
C ILE A 910 -5.46 11.27 -47.57
N GLY A 911 -4.68 12.25 -48.04
CA GLY A 911 -3.21 12.25 -47.88
C GLY A 911 -2.75 12.29 -46.41
N GLU A 912 -3.38 13.12 -45.58
CA GLU A 912 -3.10 13.18 -44.13
C GLU A 912 -3.45 11.87 -43.42
N LEU A 913 -4.58 11.25 -43.81
CA LEU A 913 -5.02 9.96 -43.29
C LEU A 913 -4.03 8.83 -43.61
N LEU A 914 -3.53 8.80 -44.85
CA LEU A 914 -2.52 7.83 -45.29
C LEU A 914 -1.18 8.03 -44.57
N ASN A 915 -0.76 9.28 -44.31
CA ASN A 915 0.45 9.57 -43.53
C ASN A 915 0.31 9.06 -42.07
N LYS A 916 -0.82 9.31 -41.41
CA LYS A 916 -1.09 8.75 -40.07
C LYS A 916 -1.08 7.21 -40.05
N TYR A 917 -1.63 6.57 -41.08
CA TYR A 917 -1.60 5.11 -41.22
C TYR A 917 -0.18 4.57 -41.47
N ALA A 918 0.63 5.25 -42.29
CA ALA A 918 2.03 4.87 -42.52
C ALA A 918 2.86 4.92 -41.23
N ASN A 919 2.64 5.92 -40.38
CA ASN A 919 3.29 6.01 -39.07
C ASN A 919 2.86 4.89 -38.10
N HIS A 920 1.59 4.47 -38.12
CA HIS A 920 1.12 3.29 -37.39
C HIS A 920 1.74 1.98 -37.92
N LEU A 921 1.98 1.85 -39.23
CA LEU A 921 2.73 0.71 -39.78
C LEU A 921 4.19 0.73 -39.34
N LEU A 922 4.81 1.91 -39.18
CA LEU A 922 6.16 2.04 -38.62
C LEU A 922 6.23 1.64 -37.14
N SER A 923 5.30 2.09 -36.29
CA SER A 923 5.27 1.70 -34.87
C SER A 923 5.13 0.18 -34.68
N ASN A 924 4.41 -0.47 -35.60
CA ASN A 924 4.22 -1.92 -35.60
C ASN A 924 5.35 -2.70 -36.30
N GLY A 925 6.49 -2.06 -36.60
CA GLY A 925 7.65 -2.67 -37.24
C GLY A 925 7.49 -3.05 -38.72
N LYS A 926 6.34 -2.74 -39.35
CA LYS A 926 6.02 -3.11 -40.74
C LYS A 926 6.60 -2.11 -41.75
N ARG A 927 7.90 -1.83 -41.62
CA ARG A 927 8.64 -0.79 -42.34
C ARG A 927 8.52 -0.86 -43.86
N LEU A 928 8.53 -2.07 -44.44
CA LEU A 928 8.38 -2.26 -45.89
C LEU A 928 6.99 -1.85 -46.40
N GLN A 929 5.93 -2.15 -45.64
CA GLN A 929 4.56 -1.72 -45.97
C GLN A 929 4.41 -0.20 -45.86
N ALA A 930 5.04 0.41 -44.84
CA ALA A 930 5.09 1.86 -44.72
C ALA A 930 5.82 2.52 -45.91
N ILE A 931 6.97 1.99 -46.35
CA ILE A 931 7.70 2.49 -47.53
C ILE A 931 6.84 2.41 -48.80
N GLU A 932 6.13 1.30 -49.02
CA GLU A 932 5.22 1.16 -50.16
C GLU A 932 4.05 2.17 -50.08
N LEU A 933 3.52 2.42 -48.88
CA LEU A 933 2.43 3.37 -48.67
C LEU A 933 2.88 4.82 -48.86
N TYR A 934 4.06 5.20 -48.38
CA TYR A 934 4.67 6.50 -48.63
C TYR A 934 4.93 6.71 -50.13
N LYS A 935 5.42 5.69 -50.85
CA LYS A 935 5.56 5.74 -52.31
C LYS A 935 4.20 5.93 -53.01
N LYS A 936 3.15 5.24 -52.59
CA LYS A 936 1.78 5.42 -53.12
C LYS A 936 1.17 6.80 -52.80
N ALA A 937 1.63 7.42 -51.73
CA ALA A 937 1.22 8.77 -51.31
C ALA A 937 2.18 9.89 -51.80
N ASN A 938 3.12 9.58 -52.70
CA ASN A 938 4.13 10.48 -53.28
C ASN A 938 5.13 11.12 -52.28
N TYR A 939 5.27 10.55 -51.07
CA TYR A 939 6.24 10.94 -50.05
C TYR A 939 7.58 10.22 -50.28
N TYR A 940 8.28 10.60 -51.35
CA TYR A 940 9.50 9.93 -51.81
C TYR A 940 10.70 10.11 -50.84
N LEU A 941 10.82 11.28 -50.20
CA LEU A 941 11.92 11.61 -49.30
C LEU A 941 11.86 10.79 -48.00
N GLU A 942 10.67 10.64 -47.43
CA GLU A 942 10.39 9.83 -46.25
C GLU A 942 10.64 8.34 -46.52
N ALA A 943 10.23 7.86 -47.70
CA ALA A 943 10.53 6.51 -48.16
C ALA A 943 12.06 6.29 -48.31
N ALA A 944 12.79 7.27 -48.85
CA ALA A 944 14.25 7.21 -48.97
C ALA A 944 14.96 7.19 -47.60
N LYS A 945 14.57 8.07 -46.67
CA LYS A 945 15.07 8.08 -45.27
C LYS A 945 14.88 6.71 -44.60
N LEU A 946 13.73 6.07 -44.83
CA LEU A 946 13.45 4.74 -44.29
C LEU A 946 14.30 3.64 -44.93
N LEU A 947 14.67 3.76 -46.21
CA LEU A 947 15.63 2.85 -46.85
C LEU A 947 17.06 3.06 -46.34
N ILE A 948 17.49 4.31 -46.10
CA ILE A 948 18.84 4.63 -45.59
C ILE A 948 19.09 3.95 -44.23
N LYS A 949 18.24 4.16 -43.21
CA LYS A 949 18.46 3.47 -41.93
C LYS A 949 18.25 1.94 -42.00
N LEU A 950 17.54 1.44 -43.03
CA LEU A 950 17.47 0.00 -43.28
C LEU A 950 18.80 -0.52 -43.86
N ALA A 951 19.51 0.28 -44.66
CA ALA A 951 20.87 -0.05 -45.09
C ALA A 951 21.85 -0.04 -43.90
N GLU A 952 21.77 0.95 -43.01
CA GLU A 952 22.57 1.03 -41.77
C GLU A 952 22.32 -0.17 -40.83
N GLU A 953 21.07 -0.57 -40.65
CA GLU A 953 20.71 -1.78 -39.88
C GLU A 953 21.31 -3.05 -40.50
N GLN A 954 21.26 -3.18 -41.83
CA GLN A 954 21.85 -4.32 -42.55
C GLN A 954 23.38 -4.30 -42.56
N ALA A 955 24.00 -3.11 -42.47
CA ALA A 955 25.45 -2.93 -42.31
C ALA A 955 25.93 -3.43 -40.94
N LYS A 956 25.27 -3.01 -39.84
CA LYS A 956 25.61 -3.44 -38.46
C LYS A 956 25.51 -4.95 -38.26
N ILE A 957 24.60 -5.62 -38.96
CA ILE A 957 24.44 -7.09 -38.93
C ILE A 957 25.54 -7.80 -39.75
N ARG A 958 26.48 -7.06 -40.35
CA ARG A 958 27.54 -7.55 -41.27
C ARG A 958 26.97 -8.45 -42.38
N THR A 959 25.79 -8.10 -42.89
CA THR A 959 25.17 -8.81 -44.03
C THR A 959 25.96 -8.56 -45.32
N ASN A 960 25.74 -9.38 -46.35
CA ASN A 960 26.48 -9.32 -47.61
C ASN A 960 26.56 -7.87 -48.15
N PRO A 961 27.76 -7.27 -48.31
CA PRO A 961 27.92 -5.86 -48.68
C PRO A 961 27.27 -5.48 -50.02
N LEU A 962 27.05 -6.44 -50.92
CA LEU A 962 26.28 -6.23 -52.15
C LEU A 962 24.80 -5.87 -51.89
N ARG A 963 24.20 -6.45 -50.82
CA ARG A 963 22.82 -6.16 -50.41
C ARG A 963 22.72 -4.74 -49.84
N VAL A 964 23.66 -4.36 -48.97
CA VAL A 964 23.75 -3.01 -48.40
C VAL A 964 23.89 -1.97 -49.51
N LYS A 965 24.83 -2.18 -50.46
CA LYS A 965 24.96 -1.34 -51.66
C LYS A 965 23.65 -1.20 -52.43
N LYS A 966 22.94 -2.30 -52.70
CA LYS A 966 21.65 -2.26 -53.43
C LYS A 966 20.57 -1.43 -52.71
N ILE A 967 20.53 -1.45 -51.37
CA ILE A 967 19.58 -0.65 -50.59
C ILE A 967 19.94 0.84 -50.70
N TYR A 968 21.21 1.22 -50.58
CA TYR A 968 21.66 2.60 -50.82
C TYR A 968 21.35 3.08 -52.24
N VAL A 969 21.53 2.25 -53.27
CA VAL A 969 21.14 2.59 -54.65
C VAL A 969 19.63 2.82 -54.77
N LEU A 970 18.78 2.01 -54.12
CA LEU A 970 17.32 2.23 -54.12
C LEU A 970 16.93 3.53 -53.40
N ALA A 971 17.60 3.87 -52.30
CA ALA A 971 17.39 5.15 -51.61
C ALA A 971 17.79 6.34 -52.49
N ALA A 972 18.96 6.28 -53.14
CA ALA A 972 19.45 7.32 -54.05
C ALA A 972 18.50 7.54 -55.24
N LEU A 973 17.92 6.46 -55.79
CA LEU A 973 16.93 6.56 -56.87
C LEU A 973 15.63 7.25 -56.41
N LEU A 974 15.12 6.96 -55.20
CA LEU A 974 13.96 7.67 -54.66
C LEU A 974 14.25 9.16 -54.38
N ILE A 975 15.49 9.51 -54.04
CA ILE A 975 15.92 10.91 -53.89
C ILE A 975 15.97 11.61 -55.25
N GLU A 976 16.49 10.97 -56.30
CA GLU A 976 16.42 11.53 -57.67
C GLU A 976 14.97 11.61 -58.18
N ASP A 977 14.09 10.65 -57.88
CA ASP A 977 12.63 10.76 -58.15
C ASP A 977 12.02 11.97 -57.42
N HIS A 978 12.40 12.21 -56.17
CA HIS A 978 11.98 13.42 -55.43
C HIS A 978 12.48 14.70 -56.11
N ILE A 979 13.77 14.78 -56.46
CA ILE A 979 14.36 15.94 -57.18
C ILE A 979 13.64 16.19 -58.51
N ASN A 980 13.32 15.13 -59.27
CA ASN A 980 12.61 15.24 -60.54
C ASN A 980 11.12 15.59 -60.38
N SER A 981 10.52 15.28 -59.22
CA SER A 981 9.14 15.68 -58.88
C SER A 981 8.99 17.17 -58.54
N VAL A 982 10.11 17.84 -58.23
CA VAL A 982 10.16 19.28 -57.94
C VAL A 982 10.45 20.06 -59.24
N PRO A 983 9.60 21.02 -59.66
CA PRO A 983 9.76 21.70 -60.94
C PRO A 983 11.01 22.60 -60.99
N THR A 984 11.91 22.35 -61.95
CA THR A 984 13.20 23.02 -62.08
C THR A 984 13.10 24.44 -62.67
N ILE A 985 13.71 25.42 -61.99
CA ILE A 985 14.08 26.73 -62.56
C ILE A 985 15.52 26.62 -63.12
N LYS A 986 15.79 27.22 -64.29
CA LYS A 986 17.08 27.11 -64.99
C LYS A 986 18.23 27.78 -64.22
N GLY A 987 19.05 26.99 -63.55
CA GLY A 987 20.29 27.40 -62.87
C GLY A 987 21.06 26.18 -62.36
N GLY A 988 22.37 26.31 -62.17
CA GLY A 988 23.25 25.19 -61.79
C GLY A 988 22.89 24.56 -60.42
N ARG A 989 23.15 23.24 -60.29
CA ARG A 989 22.74 22.39 -59.15
C ARG A 989 23.14 22.93 -57.77
N SER A 990 24.19 23.75 -57.67
CA SER A 990 24.71 24.32 -56.40
C SER A 990 23.78 25.31 -55.71
N ASN A 991 22.90 26.01 -56.45
CA ASN A 991 22.13 27.13 -55.89
C ASN A 991 20.66 26.80 -55.62
N VAL A 992 20.20 25.58 -55.92
CA VAL A 992 18.79 25.18 -55.79
C VAL A 992 18.47 24.59 -54.41
N VAL A 993 19.45 23.98 -53.74
CA VAL A 993 19.26 23.24 -52.47
C VAL A 993 18.96 24.16 -51.27
N MET A 994 19.40 25.43 -51.28
CA MET A 994 19.16 26.37 -50.16
C MET A 994 17.73 26.96 -50.10
N GLY A 995 16.85 26.68 -51.06
CA GLY A 995 15.59 27.43 -51.22
C GLY A 995 14.31 26.81 -50.63
N LEU A 996 14.23 25.48 -50.47
CA LEU A 996 12.93 24.78 -50.37
C LEU A 996 12.88 23.57 -49.40
N THR A 997 13.89 23.34 -48.56
CA THR A 997 13.90 22.27 -47.55
C THR A 997 13.99 22.85 -46.15
N GLU A 998 13.03 22.50 -45.28
CA GLU A 998 12.89 23.09 -43.93
C GLU A 998 13.94 22.60 -42.91
N SER A 999 14.81 21.65 -43.26
CA SER A 999 15.86 21.14 -42.37
C SER A 999 17.25 21.04 -43.02
N ASN A 1000 18.28 21.32 -42.23
CA ASN A 1000 19.69 21.13 -42.58
C ASN A 1000 20.12 19.64 -42.68
N GLU A 1001 19.23 18.70 -42.36
CA GLU A 1001 19.47 17.27 -42.53
C GLU A 1001 19.00 16.80 -43.91
N ASP A 1002 17.87 17.33 -44.40
CA ASP A 1002 17.34 16.98 -45.72
C ASP A 1002 18.27 17.40 -46.85
N THR A 1003 18.86 18.60 -46.76
CA THR A 1003 19.89 19.07 -47.69
C THR A 1003 21.09 18.11 -47.74
N LYS A 1004 21.60 17.71 -46.57
CA LYS A 1004 22.72 16.76 -46.46
C LYS A 1004 22.39 15.38 -47.01
N ILE A 1005 21.16 14.88 -46.81
CA ILE A 1005 20.71 13.59 -47.35
C ILE A 1005 20.61 13.65 -48.88
N ILE A 1006 20.12 14.76 -49.42
CA ILE A 1006 20.06 15.01 -50.87
C ILE A 1006 21.46 15.12 -51.48
N GLU A 1007 22.39 15.84 -50.85
CA GLU A 1007 23.77 16.00 -51.32
C GLU A 1007 24.59 14.71 -51.22
N ASN A 1008 24.42 13.91 -50.16
CA ASN A 1008 25.15 12.66 -49.94
C ASN A 1008 24.42 11.42 -50.49
N ALA A 1009 23.38 11.58 -51.32
CA ALA A 1009 22.48 10.50 -51.74
C ALA A 1009 23.19 9.24 -52.27
N TRP A 1010 24.30 9.40 -53.02
CA TRP A 1010 25.09 8.29 -53.58
C TRP A 1010 26.25 7.82 -52.70
N ARG A 1011 26.64 8.59 -51.68
CA ARG A 1011 27.88 8.38 -50.89
C ARG A 1011 27.95 7.01 -50.22
N GLY A 1012 26.82 6.53 -49.69
CA GLY A 1012 26.72 5.17 -49.13
C GLY A 1012 26.83 4.05 -50.17
N ALA A 1013 26.37 4.28 -51.40
CA ALA A 1013 26.54 3.34 -52.49
C ALA A 1013 27.99 3.32 -53.01
N GLU A 1014 28.69 4.46 -53.01
CA GLU A 1014 30.11 4.56 -53.35
C GLU A 1014 31.01 3.83 -52.34
N ALA A 1015 30.81 4.06 -51.04
CA ALA A 1015 31.63 3.46 -49.98
C ALA A 1015 31.68 1.93 -50.09
N TYR A 1016 30.51 1.28 -50.12
CA TYR A 1016 30.41 -0.17 -50.29
C TYR A 1016 30.85 -0.65 -51.69
N HIS A 1017 30.76 0.19 -52.72
CA HIS A 1017 31.27 -0.14 -54.05
C HIS A 1017 32.80 -0.20 -54.09
N PHE A 1018 33.49 0.79 -53.52
CA PHE A 1018 34.95 0.79 -53.45
C PHE A 1018 35.49 -0.30 -52.53
N LEU A 1019 34.78 -0.64 -51.44
CA LEU A 1019 35.14 -1.76 -50.57
C LEU A 1019 35.08 -3.10 -51.31
N LEU A 1020 33.99 -3.33 -52.07
CA LEU A 1020 33.85 -4.51 -52.94
C LEU A 1020 34.91 -4.55 -54.05
N LEU A 1021 35.25 -3.39 -54.63
CA LEU A 1021 36.27 -3.28 -55.67
C LEU A 1021 37.67 -3.59 -55.14
N ALA A 1022 38.04 -3.03 -53.98
CA ALA A 1022 39.34 -3.24 -53.34
C ALA A 1022 39.56 -4.73 -53.00
N HIS A 1023 38.55 -5.40 -52.42
CA HIS A 1023 38.60 -6.85 -52.20
C HIS A 1023 38.78 -7.63 -53.50
N ARG A 1024 37.99 -7.30 -54.54
CA ARG A 1024 38.10 -7.98 -55.85
C ARG A 1024 39.50 -7.82 -56.45
N GLN A 1025 40.10 -6.63 -56.35
CA GLN A 1025 41.46 -6.37 -56.85
C GLN A 1025 42.54 -7.18 -56.12
N ILE A 1026 42.37 -7.51 -54.83
CA ILE A 1026 43.28 -8.45 -54.12
C ILE A 1026 43.14 -9.85 -54.70
N TYR A 1027 41.93 -10.36 -54.86
CA TYR A 1027 41.70 -11.71 -55.40
C TYR A 1027 42.14 -11.84 -56.87
N ASP A 1028 42.01 -10.77 -57.67
CA ASP A 1028 42.50 -10.69 -59.05
C ASP A 1028 44.04 -10.49 -59.14
N GLY A 1029 44.76 -10.44 -58.01
CA GLY A 1029 46.23 -10.28 -57.94
C GLY A 1029 46.77 -8.88 -58.24
N ASN A 1030 45.89 -7.88 -58.38
CA ASN A 1030 46.22 -6.50 -58.74
C ASN A 1030 46.49 -5.64 -57.50
N PHE A 1031 47.55 -5.97 -56.75
CA PHE A 1031 47.85 -5.38 -55.44
C PHE A 1031 48.09 -3.86 -55.46
N ASP A 1032 48.73 -3.32 -56.50
CA ASP A 1032 48.88 -1.86 -56.70
C ASP A 1032 47.53 -1.16 -56.83
N ALA A 1033 46.61 -1.70 -57.64
CA ALA A 1033 45.27 -1.13 -57.77
C ALA A 1033 44.49 -1.24 -56.45
N SER A 1034 44.57 -2.38 -55.77
CA SER A 1034 43.92 -2.60 -54.47
C SER A 1034 44.40 -1.62 -53.39
N MET A 1035 45.70 -1.35 -53.29
CA MET A 1035 46.21 -0.34 -52.37
C MET A 1035 45.62 1.03 -52.68
N LYS A 1036 45.55 1.42 -53.95
CA LYS A 1036 45.05 2.73 -54.38
C LYS A 1036 43.56 2.89 -54.06
N THR A 1037 42.78 1.83 -54.18
CA THR A 1037 41.37 1.83 -53.79
C THR A 1037 41.19 1.80 -52.27
N ALA A 1038 42.00 1.03 -51.53
CA ALA A 1038 42.02 1.07 -50.05
C ALA A 1038 42.43 2.45 -49.51
N LEU A 1039 43.40 3.13 -50.13
CA LEU A 1039 43.79 4.51 -49.80
C LEU A 1039 42.66 5.53 -50.03
N ARG A 1040 41.70 5.24 -50.91
CA ARG A 1040 40.50 6.06 -51.16
C ARG A 1040 39.40 5.81 -50.13
N LEU A 1041 39.29 4.61 -49.57
CA LEU A 1041 38.27 4.28 -48.57
C LEU A 1041 38.31 5.17 -47.31
N ARG A 1042 39.46 5.79 -47.01
CA ARG A 1042 39.62 6.83 -45.98
C ARG A 1042 38.77 8.10 -46.17
N GLU A 1043 38.14 8.31 -47.34
CA GLU A 1043 37.13 9.36 -47.50
C GLU A 1043 35.74 8.96 -46.98
N TYR A 1044 35.52 7.68 -46.67
CA TYR A 1044 34.23 7.09 -46.29
C TYR A 1044 34.27 6.53 -44.84
N GLU A 1045 35.14 7.08 -43.99
CA GLU A 1045 35.22 6.79 -42.54
C GLU A 1045 33.91 7.14 -41.79
N ASP A 1046 33.01 7.90 -42.42
CA ASP A 1046 31.67 8.22 -41.92
C ASP A 1046 30.63 7.11 -42.17
N ILE A 1047 30.94 6.11 -42.98
CA ILE A 1047 30.00 5.06 -43.43
C ILE A 1047 30.53 3.64 -43.19
N LEU A 1048 31.84 3.42 -43.33
CA LEU A 1048 32.48 2.12 -43.11
C LEU A 1048 33.25 2.10 -41.79
N GLU A 1049 33.37 0.93 -41.18
CA GLU A 1049 34.13 0.74 -39.94
C GLU A 1049 35.62 1.03 -40.18
N LEU A 1050 36.23 1.86 -39.32
CA LEU A 1050 37.63 2.26 -39.40
C LEU A 1050 38.58 1.05 -39.40
N GLU A 1051 38.28 0.02 -38.59
CA GLU A 1051 39.04 -1.23 -38.56
C GLU A 1051 39.09 -1.89 -39.94
N ASP A 1052 37.95 -2.06 -40.62
CA ASP A 1052 37.88 -2.68 -41.95
C ASP A 1052 38.68 -1.90 -43.00
N ILE A 1053 38.61 -0.56 -42.99
CA ILE A 1053 39.37 0.32 -43.92
C ILE A 1053 40.88 0.13 -43.73
N TYR A 1054 41.36 0.30 -42.50
CA TYR A 1054 42.80 0.33 -42.22
C TYR A 1054 43.43 -1.08 -42.22
N CYS A 1055 42.69 -2.13 -41.88
CA CYS A 1055 43.12 -3.53 -42.07
C CYS A 1055 43.25 -3.88 -43.56
N LEU A 1056 42.30 -3.48 -44.41
CA LEU A 1056 42.40 -3.70 -45.85
C LEU A 1056 43.55 -2.90 -46.47
N LEU A 1057 43.83 -1.69 -45.96
CA LEU A 1057 44.97 -0.88 -46.36
C LEU A 1057 46.31 -1.50 -45.91
N ALA A 1058 46.41 -2.00 -44.68
CA ALA A 1058 47.60 -2.68 -44.17
C ALA A 1058 47.89 -3.96 -44.98
N LEU A 1059 46.86 -4.77 -45.26
CA LEU A 1059 46.97 -5.98 -46.08
C LEU A 1059 47.45 -5.67 -47.50
N SER A 1060 46.77 -4.77 -48.21
CA SER A 1060 47.09 -4.41 -49.60
C SER A 1060 48.48 -3.78 -49.73
N SER A 1061 48.90 -2.96 -48.77
CA SER A 1061 50.23 -2.34 -48.77
C SER A 1061 51.36 -3.29 -48.37
N ALA A 1062 51.12 -4.24 -47.46
CA ALA A 1062 52.08 -5.30 -47.14
C ALA A 1062 52.36 -6.21 -48.35
N VAL A 1063 51.31 -6.62 -49.08
CA VAL A 1063 51.44 -7.48 -50.27
C VAL A 1063 52.08 -6.72 -51.45
N ASN A 1064 51.81 -5.43 -51.59
CA ASN A 1064 52.46 -4.58 -52.61
C ASN A 1064 53.87 -4.08 -52.23
N HIS A 1065 54.47 -4.59 -51.14
CA HIS A 1065 55.80 -4.20 -50.63
C HIS A 1065 56.01 -2.69 -50.40
N ALA A 1066 54.95 -1.96 -50.01
CA ALA A 1066 55.01 -0.53 -49.68
C ALA A 1066 54.92 -0.33 -48.16
N PHE A 1067 56.02 -0.70 -47.49
CA PHE A 1067 56.06 -0.82 -46.03
C PHE A 1067 55.93 0.52 -45.28
N ALA A 1068 56.12 1.68 -45.92
CA ALA A 1068 55.91 2.99 -45.28
C ALA A 1068 54.45 3.50 -45.40
N THR A 1069 53.66 2.97 -46.36
CA THR A 1069 52.19 3.10 -46.31
C THR A 1069 51.58 2.11 -45.33
N CYS A 1070 52.12 0.90 -45.25
CA CYS A 1070 51.73 -0.14 -44.30
C CYS A 1070 51.92 0.29 -42.84
N SER A 1071 53.09 0.84 -42.48
CA SER A 1071 53.33 1.32 -41.10
C SER A 1071 52.38 2.44 -40.68
N LYS A 1072 52.01 3.34 -41.60
CA LYS A 1072 51.01 4.39 -41.34
C LYS A 1072 49.60 3.83 -41.12
N ALA A 1073 49.27 2.67 -41.70
CA ALA A 1073 48.01 1.98 -41.44
C ALA A 1073 48.02 1.33 -40.05
N PHE A 1074 49.11 0.64 -39.66
CA PHE A 1074 49.25 0.10 -38.30
C PHE A 1074 49.20 1.17 -37.22
N ILE A 1075 49.94 2.28 -37.36
CA ILE A 1075 49.87 3.43 -36.44
C ILE A 1075 48.42 3.96 -36.30
N LYS A 1076 47.61 3.88 -37.36
CA LYS A 1076 46.19 4.29 -37.32
C LYS A 1076 45.27 3.27 -36.67
N LEU A 1077 45.57 1.97 -36.74
CA LEU A 1077 44.87 0.92 -36.00
C LEU A 1077 45.23 0.96 -34.50
N GLU A 1078 46.51 1.11 -34.17
CA GLU A 1078 47.02 1.24 -32.80
C GLU A 1078 46.41 2.46 -32.08
N ALA A 1079 46.38 3.61 -32.74
CA ALA A 1079 45.83 4.85 -32.22
C ALA A 1079 44.28 4.90 -32.15
N PHE A 1080 43.57 3.83 -32.52
CA PHE A 1080 42.11 3.79 -32.47
C PHE A 1080 41.62 3.32 -31.09
N GLU A 1081 40.92 4.22 -30.39
CA GLU A 1081 40.48 4.02 -29.00
C GLU A 1081 39.38 2.96 -28.84
N ALA A 1082 38.60 2.67 -29.88
CA ALA A 1082 37.47 1.74 -29.82
C ALA A 1082 37.84 0.25 -30.01
N ILE A 1083 39.12 -0.06 -30.23
CA ILE A 1083 39.62 -1.44 -30.29
C ILE A 1083 39.94 -1.94 -28.86
N THR A 1084 39.54 -3.17 -28.56
CA THR A 1084 39.85 -3.88 -27.31
C THR A 1084 41.37 -4.07 -27.16
N ASP A 1085 41.92 -3.87 -25.96
CA ASP A 1085 43.36 -3.87 -25.73
C ASP A 1085 44.08 -5.14 -26.24
N SER A 1086 43.48 -6.32 -26.09
CA SER A 1086 44.00 -7.58 -26.66
C SER A 1086 44.17 -7.57 -28.19
N LYS A 1087 43.29 -6.89 -28.93
CA LYS A 1087 43.45 -6.70 -30.40
C LYS A 1087 44.53 -5.65 -30.71
N ARG A 1088 44.71 -4.65 -29.85
CA ARG A 1088 45.79 -3.65 -29.99
C ARG A 1088 47.15 -4.35 -29.83
N GLU A 1089 47.28 -5.20 -28.82
CA GLU A 1089 48.45 -6.08 -28.62
C GLU A 1089 48.71 -6.99 -29.85
N GLU A 1090 47.68 -7.60 -30.43
CA GLU A 1090 47.82 -8.38 -31.68
C GLU A 1090 48.34 -7.54 -32.86
N TYR A 1091 47.83 -6.31 -33.04
CA TYR A 1091 48.30 -5.40 -34.09
C TYR A 1091 49.75 -4.93 -33.83
N GLU A 1092 50.11 -4.63 -32.58
CA GLU A 1092 51.47 -4.26 -32.19
C GLU A 1092 52.46 -5.42 -32.43
N GLU A 1093 52.12 -6.65 -32.02
CA GLU A 1093 52.97 -7.83 -32.25
C GLU A 1093 53.14 -8.10 -33.76
N LEU A 1094 52.07 -7.95 -34.54
CA LEU A 1094 52.09 -8.16 -35.98
C LEU A 1094 52.89 -7.06 -36.70
N ALA A 1095 52.78 -5.80 -36.26
CA ALA A 1095 53.62 -4.70 -36.74
C ALA A 1095 55.10 -4.94 -36.44
N VAL A 1096 55.45 -5.34 -35.20
CA VAL A 1096 56.83 -5.70 -34.83
C VAL A 1096 57.34 -6.86 -35.69
N ASN A 1097 56.53 -7.91 -35.90
CA ASN A 1097 56.88 -9.08 -36.72
C ASN A 1097 57.12 -8.75 -38.21
N ILE A 1098 56.44 -7.72 -38.75
CA ILE A 1098 56.66 -7.24 -40.12
C ILE A 1098 57.88 -6.32 -40.19
N PHE A 1099 57.93 -5.27 -39.36
CA PHE A 1099 58.92 -4.20 -39.49
C PHE A 1099 60.31 -4.55 -38.94
N THR A 1100 60.44 -5.62 -38.15
CA THR A 1100 61.76 -6.23 -37.84
C THR A 1100 62.39 -6.93 -39.05
N LYS A 1101 61.57 -7.40 -40.01
CA LYS A 1101 62.03 -8.09 -41.24
C LYS A 1101 62.13 -7.14 -42.43
N TYR A 1102 61.23 -6.16 -42.52
CA TYR A 1102 61.14 -5.23 -43.64
C TYR A 1102 61.18 -3.78 -43.15
N ASN A 1103 62.24 -3.06 -43.52
CA ASN A 1103 62.33 -1.63 -43.21
C ASN A 1103 61.15 -0.85 -43.81
N PRO A 1104 60.53 0.10 -43.08
CA PRO A 1104 59.38 0.89 -43.54
C PRO A 1104 59.80 1.94 -44.58
N LYS A 1105 60.09 1.48 -45.80
CA LYS A 1105 60.37 2.27 -47.00
C LYS A 1105 59.58 1.69 -48.16
N ASP A 1106 58.91 2.54 -48.92
CA ASP A 1106 58.16 2.11 -50.10
C ASP A 1106 59.13 1.82 -51.26
N THR A 1107 59.02 0.63 -51.85
CA THR A 1107 59.89 0.16 -52.95
C THR A 1107 59.51 0.76 -54.29
N HIS A 1108 58.20 0.91 -54.54
CA HIS A 1108 57.63 1.55 -55.73
C HIS A 1108 56.98 2.88 -55.36
N ASN A 1109 57.50 3.98 -55.90
CA ASN A 1109 57.02 5.34 -55.61
C ASN A 1109 56.75 6.08 -56.93
N VAL A 1110 55.73 5.62 -57.64
CA VAL A 1110 55.30 6.17 -58.93
C VAL A 1110 54.69 7.55 -58.70
N LYS A 1111 55.21 8.55 -59.43
CA LYS A 1111 54.72 9.93 -59.39
C LYS A 1111 54.08 10.29 -60.72
N ALA A 1112 52.96 11.00 -60.65
CA ALA A 1112 52.27 11.61 -61.77
C ALA A 1112 52.34 13.14 -61.64
N GLU A 1113 52.29 13.85 -62.76
CA GLU A 1113 52.25 15.30 -62.78
C GLU A 1113 50.82 15.80 -62.49
N CYS A 1114 50.70 16.81 -61.63
CA CYS A 1114 49.41 17.43 -61.35
C CYS A 1114 48.96 18.28 -62.56
N VAL A 1115 47.82 17.96 -63.18
CA VAL A 1115 47.31 18.67 -64.36
C VAL A 1115 47.09 20.17 -64.15
N ASN A 1116 46.93 20.64 -62.90
CA ASN A 1116 46.70 22.07 -62.59
C ASN A 1116 47.94 22.84 -62.10
N CYS A 1117 49.03 22.17 -61.67
CA CYS A 1117 50.22 22.87 -61.17
C CYS A 1117 51.55 22.14 -61.38
N GLU A 1118 51.57 21.11 -62.24
CA GLU A 1118 52.72 20.37 -62.75
C GLU A 1118 53.63 19.69 -61.71
N THR A 1119 53.33 19.82 -60.41
CA THR A 1119 54.10 19.16 -59.35
C THR A 1119 53.93 17.65 -59.42
N LEU A 1120 55.06 16.93 -59.32
CA LEU A 1120 55.12 15.48 -59.23
C LEU A 1120 54.55 14.97 -57.90
N ILE A 1121 53.28 14.54 -57.93
CA ILE A 1121 52.53 13.98 -56.82
C ILE A 1121 52.47 12.44 -56.92
N PRO A 1122 52.31 11.69 -55.82
CA PRO A 1122 52.00 10.27 -55.89
C PRO A 1122 50.75 10.02 -56.75
N ASP A 1123 50.78 8.98 -57.58
CA ASP A 1123 49.70 8.67 -58.55
C ASP A 1123 48.36 8.26 -57.91
N TRP A 1124 48.35 8.09 -56.59
CA TRP A 1124 47.19 7.78 -55.75
C TRP A 1124 46.64 8.98 -54.97
N CYS A 1125 47.23 10.18 -55.13
CA CYS A 1125 46.73 11.39 -54.47
C CYS A 1125 45.31 11.74 -54.94
N VAL A 1126 44.39 11.84 -53.98
CA VAL A 1126 43.00 12.28 -54.22
C VAL A 1126 42.89 13.80 -54.32
N VAL A 1127 43.78 14.52 -53.63
CA VAL A 1127 43.90 15.98 -53.67
C VAL A 1127 45.37 16.31 -53.90
N CYS A 1128 45.66 17.24 -54.80
CA CYS A 1128 47.02 17.75 -54.97
C CYS A 1128 47.43 18.57 -53.73
N PRO A 1129 48.50 18.23 -53.01
CA PRO A 1129 48.93 18.95 -51.81
C PRO A 1129 49.43 20.38 -52.08
N ASN A 1130 49.68 20.76 -53.33
CA ASN A 1130 50.15 22.10 -53.71
C ASN A 1130 49.00 23.04 -54.14
N CYS A 1131 48.07 22.57 -54.98
CA CYS A 1131 46.98 23.41 -55.52
C CYS A 1131 45.57 23.02 -55.04
N MET A 1132 45.45 22.08 -54.10
CA MET A 1132 44.17 21.59 -53.52
C MET A 1132 43.13 21.09 -54.54
N THR A 1133 43.53 20.84 -55.78
CA THR A 1133 42.66 20.28 -56.83
C THR A 1133 42.32 18.83 -56.48
N ARG A 1134 41.03 18.49 -56.46
CA ARG A 1134 40.52 17.16 -56.10
C ARG A 1134 40.20 16.35 -57.35
N PHE A 1135 40.72 15.13 -57.40
CA PHE A 1135 40.57 14.20 -58.52
C PHE A 1135 39.43 13.22 -58.24
N PRO A 1136 38.38 13.16 -59.08
CA PRO A 1136 37.30 12.21 -58.92
C PRO A 1136 37.80 10.79 -59.16
N PRO A 1137 37.24 9.79 -58.47
CA PRO A 1137 37.62 8.40 -58.66
C PRO A 1137 37.02 7.85 -59.95
N CYS A 1138 37.78 7.02 -60.66
CA CYS A 1138 37.24 6.12 -61.66
C CYS A 1138 36.42 5.02 -60.95
N ILE A 1139 35.10 4.94 -61.14
CA ILE A 1139 34.25 3.90 -60.51
C ILE A 1139 34.72 2.47 -60.87
N VAL A 1140 35.35 2.27 -62.03
CA VAL A 1140 35.79 0.94 -62.51
C VAL A 1140 37.12 0.50 -61.90
N SER A 1141 38.14 1.36 -61.89
CA SER A 1141 39.49 1.02 -61.42
C SER A 1141 39.81 1.55 -60.02
N GLY A 1142 39.01 2.50 -59.54
CA GLY A 1142 39.19 3.25 -58.29
C GLY A 1142 40.42 4.15 -58.24
N LYS A 1143 41.14 4.32 -59.37
CA LYS A 1143 42.24 5.28 -59.50
C LYS A 1143 41.70 6.72 -59.59
N PRO A 1144 42.43 7.74 -59.09
CA PRO A 1144 42.08 9.14 -59.33
C PRO A 1144 42.23 9.48 -60.82
N LEU A 1145 41.21 10.13 -61.39
CA LEU A 1145 41.23 10.64 -62.75
C LEU A 1145 41.91 12.01 -62.76
N MET A 1146 43.20 12.03 -63.11
CA MET A 1146 44.00 13.26 -63.20
C MET A 1146 43.59 14.11 -64.41
N ASP A 1147 43.31 13.47 -65.55
CA ASP A 1147 42.74 14.10 -66.75
C ASP A 1147 41.24 13.78 -66.84
N LEU A 1148 40.42 14.83 -66.90
CA LEU A 1148 38.97 14.76 -66.97
C LEU A 1148 38.41 14.88 -68.39
N SER A 1149 39.24 15.26 -69.37
CA SER A 1149 38.80 15.43 -70.75
C SER A 1149 38.37 14.10 -71.41
N ASN A 1150 38.93 12.99 -70.94
CA ASN A 1150 38.75 11.64 -71.49
C ASN A 1150 37.96 10.69 -70.55
N ALA A 1151 37.09 11.25 -69.69
CA ALA A 1151 36.35 10.50 -68.65
C ALA A 1151 34.83 10.41 -68.92
N TRP A 1152 34.30 9.18 -69.05
CA TRP A 1152 32.87 8.96 -69.31
C TRP A 1152 32.00 9.08 -68.04
N ILE A 1153 30.80 9.66 -68.17
CA ILE A 1153 29.86 9.95 -67.07
C ILE A 1153 28.54 9.20 -67.28
N CYS A 1154 28.03 8.51 -66.25
CA CYS A 1154 26.74 7.82 -66.32
C CYS A 1154 25.56 8.80 -66.28
N THR A 1155 24.57 8.64 -67.16
CA THR A 1155 23.38 9.52 -67.23
C THR A 1155 22.47 9.44 -65.99
N VAL A 1156 22.40 8.28 -65.34
CA VAL A 1156 21.52 8.03 -64.17
C VAL A 1156 22.16 8.53 -62.87
N CYS A 1157 23.36 8.06 -62.52
CA CYS A 1157 24.01 8.47 -61.26
C CYS A 1157 24.92 9.70 -61.40
N ARG A 1158 25.26 10.14 -62.62
CA ARG A 1158 26.11 11.33 -62.90
C ARG A 1158 27.54 11.31 -62.32
N HIS A 1159 28.06 10.12 -62.00
CA HIS A 1159 29.45 9.92 -61.56
C HIS A 1159 30.38 9.58 -62.74
N HIS A 1160 31.66 9.93 -62.65
CA HIS A 1160 32.71 9.58 -63.63
C HIS A 1160 33.06 8.10 -63.53
N VAL A 1161 32.68 7.29 -64.51
CA VAL A 1161 32.72 5.83 -64.36
C VAL A 1161 34.05 5.22 -64.80
N ALA A 1162 34.59 5.65 -65.96
CA ALA A 1162 35.74 5.01 -66.57
C ALA A 1162 36.52 5.94 -67.51
N THR A 1163 37.78 5.59 -67.83
CA THR A 1163 38.50 6.15 -68.98
C THR A 1163 37.96 5.54 -70.27
N GLU A 1164 38.04 6.22 -71.42
CA GLU A 1164 37.49 5.70 -72.69
C GLU A 1164 37.90 4.25 -73.02
N ARG A 1165 39.13 3.86 -72.68
CA ARG A 1165 39.65 2.49 -72.91
C ARG A 1165 38.95 1.43 -72.05
N ASP A 1166 38.52 1.80 -70.85
CA ASP A 1166 37.85 0.90 -69.92
C ASP A 1166 36.34 0.75 -70.24
N VAL A 1167 35.72 1.77 -70.85
CA VAL A 1167 34.27 1.80 -71.18
C VAL A 1167 33.88 0.68 -72.16
N VAL A 1168 34.78 0.28 -73.07
CA VAL A 1168 34.51 -0.72 -74.12
C VAL A 1168 34.12 -2.09 -73.55
N ASN A 1169 34.54 -2.41 -72.33
CA ASN A 1169 34.35 -3.73 -71.70
C ASN A 1169 33.14 -3.79 -70.74
N ILE A 1170 32.23 -2.81 -70.76
CA ILE A 1170 31.22 -2.63 -69.70
C ILE A 1170 29.81 -2.41 -70.30
N ASN A 1171 28.86 -3.27 -69.93
CA ASN A 1171 27.46 -3.19 -70.41
C ASN A 1171 26.52 -2.40 -69.48
N ALA A 1172 26.89 -2.19 -68.21
CA ALA A 1172 26.06 -1.52 -67.20
C ALA A 1172 26.95 -0.74 -66.21
N CYS A 1173 26.48 0.41 -65.73
CA CYS A 1173 27.21 1.23 -64.78
C CYS A 1173 27.52 0.43 -63.50
N PRO A 1174 28.79 0.25 -63.08
CA PRO A 1174 29.11 -0.54 -61.90
C PRO A 1174 28.56 0.02 -60.59
N LEU A 1175 28.28 1.33 -60.51
CA LEU A 1175 27.73 1.97 -59.31
C LEU A 1175 26.22 1.75 -59.17
N CYS A 1176 25.43 2.23 -60.15
CA CYS A 1176 23.96 2.24 -60.09
C CYS A 1176 23.26 1.10 -60.86
N HIS A 1177 24.01 0.24 -61.55
CA HIS A 1177 23.52 -0.91 -62.33
C HIS A 1177 22.55 -0.57 -63.48
N SER A 1178 22.42 0.70 -63.87
CA SER A 1178 21.73 1.09 -65.10
C SER A 1178 22.48 0.60 -66.35
N THR A 1179 21.74 0.24 -67.39
CA THR A 1179 22.31 -0.17 -68.69
C THR A 1179 23.01 1.02 -69.34
N ILE A 1180 24.21 0.80 -69.88
CA ILE A 1180 24.95 1.85 -70.59
C ILE A 1180 24.31 2.01 -71.97
N THR A 1181 23.74 3.19 -72.22
CA THR A 1181 23.39 3.64 -73.57
C THR A 1181 24.60 4.37 -74.15
N TYR A 1182 25.28 3.71 -75.08
CA TYR A 1182 26.21 4.39 -75.98
C TYR A 1182 25.41 5.39 -76.83
N MET A 1183 25.84 6.65 -76.86
CA MET A 1183 25.42 7.68 -77.83
C MET A 1183 26.58 7.93 -78.78
#